data_AF-A0A5Q2NK27-F1
#
_entry.id   AF-A0A5Q2NK27-F1
#
_cell.length_a   1.000
_cell.length_b   1.000
_cell.length_c   1.000
_cell.angle_alpha   90.00
_cell.angle_beta   90.00
_cell.angle_gamma   90.00
#
_symmetry.space_group_name_H-M   'P 1'
#
loop_
_entity.id
_entity.type
_entity.pdbx_description
1 polymer ?
#
loop_
_entity_poly.entity_id
_entity_poly.type
_entity_poly.pdbx_seq_one_letter_code
_entity_poly.pdbx_strand_id
1 'polypeptide(L)'
;MYISKVDFRNFRNFKKATFHFTDGVNTLIGENGAGKTNVFHAMRLLLDDELPRSTKLTESDFNRSITDGWKGHWIIINMEFSDLDTSEGIQNLSHGIEHMDETSKGTYCMFYRPKKAVRQRLFEITTNGRNRADLNTLLSSISIDDYETVFTCRGTANFADDAIYNRFVGDFSQMNFPDPAVEAQEILGVPANKFSLYNEVSCTYVKALRDAVYELRNIKSNPLLNLMRGMSDGIDGARIIEQVNDLNTSISTLDEVHEMKARIRATLQNTVGITYSPLIDIKSQLPSDLEKLLQSLTLWVGDSDDDGYQGQLSELSLGGANLIYISLKLLEYELKISTNKVAHFLLIEEPESHIHTHIQKTLFEKSSYRNTQVIISTHSTHISAANKIRSVNILAKRKQEAMVFQPSNGLGAEECKKIERYLDAVRSNLLFAKSVILVEGDAELILIPAMFKAVFNISLDEVGISLVSVSSTVFTHVANLFADERIQRRCAIITDLDKSVIPLPTNPASDTPFQKKCRASQEVGVRRQDALLNEYQSNQWVNSYFANYTFEVDFLLNDNAYEIVNCLEQIYERPTDIAKSKKILEEQEVSTSGVEVLRLAKKVGKGWMAVLVAEEMSYKTYIPEYILDAVAFACSHLSDRHFEKMADFRIESFIAEDLDYQTVFEIRERLRAQNLEHTLYIEEYMKSYKENLPDDQLTELLYKMGL
;
A
#
# COMPACT_ATOMS: atom_id res chain seq x y z
N MET A 1 -16.55 16.81 -13.33
CA MET A 1 -16.07 15.51 -13.81
C MET A 1 -14.90 15.02 -12.96
N TYR A 2 -14.96 13.76 -12.52
CA TYR A 2 -13.86 13.06 -11.84
C TYR A 2 -13.82 11.59 -12.28
N ILE A 3 -12.69 10.91 -12.09
CA ILE A 3 -12.58 9.46 -12.32
C ILE A 3 -13.26 8.77 -11.14
N SER A 4 -14.33 8.03 -11.36
CA SER A 4 -15.04 7.29 -10.31
C SER A 4 -14.56 5.85 -10.18
N LYS A 5 -14.00 5.28 -11.26
CA LYS A 5 -13.57 3.89 -11.30
C LYS A 5 -12.41 3.69 -12.28
N VAL A 6 -11.48 2.79 -11.94
CA VAL A 6 -10.47 2.29 -12.89
C VAL A 6 -10.40 0.77 -12.79
N ASP A 7 -10.61 0.08 -13.91
CA ASP A 7 -10.49 -1.37 -14.02
C ASP A 7 -9.25 -1.77 -14.80
N PHE A 8 -8.57 -2.81 -14.32
CA PHE A 8 -7.41 -3.41 -14.97
C PHE A 8 -7.64 -4.87 -15.29
N ARG A 9 -7.11 -5.30 -16.43
CA ARG A 9 -6.98 -6.70 -16.82
C ARG A 9 -5.60 -6.95 -17.42
N ASN A 10 -4.90 -7.96 -16.90
CA ASN A 10 -3.59 -8.45 -17.35
C ASN A 10 -2.47 -7.40 -17.43
N PHE A 11 -2.55 -6.32 -16.66
CA PHE A 11 -1.57 -5.24 -16.69
C PHE A 11 -0.54 -5.37 -15.57
N ARG A 12 0.72 -5.66 -15.92
CA ARG A 12 1.86 -5.79 -14.99
C ARG A 12 1.54 -6.70 -13.81
N ASN A 13 1.48 -6.21 -12.58
CA ASN A 13 1.14 -7.04 -11.43
C ASN A 13 -0.37 -7.22 -11.20
N PHE A 14 -1.23 -6.57 -11.98
CA PHE A 14 -2.69 -6.71 -11.91
C PHE A 14 -3.19 -7.75 -12.93
N LYS A 15 -3.55 -8.95 -12.46
CA LYS A 15 -4.30 -9.91 -13.29
C LYS A 15 -5.69 -9.38 -13.57
N LYS A 16 -6.40 -8.99 -12.50
CA LYS A 16 -7.66 -8.25 -12.53
C LYS A 16 -7.73 -7.37 -11.29
N ALA A 17 -8.19 -6.13 -11.44
CA ALA A 17 -8.33 -5.22 -10.31
C ALA A 17 -9.34 -4.13 -10.64
N THR A 18 -10.03 -3.66 -9.60
CA THR A 18 -10.96 -2.53 -9.68
C THR A 18 -10.62 -1.54 -8.58
N PHE A 19 -10.44 -0.29 -8.97
CA PHE A 19 -10.22 0.84 -8.07
C PHE A 19 -11.45 1.73 -8.09
N HIS A 20 -11.84 2.21 -6.92
CA HIS A 20 -12.97 3.12 -6.76
C HIS A 20 -12.48 4.44 -6.18
N PHE A 21 -12.98 5.54 -6.73
CA PHE A 21 -12.53 6.88 -6.39
C PHE A 21 -13.74 7.78 -6.16
N THR A 22 -13.57 8.77 -5.30
CA THR A 22 -14.54 9.85 -5.08
C THR A 22 -14.04 11.15 -5.70
N ASP A 23 -14.88 12.16 -5.70
CA ASP A 23 -14.44 13.54 -5.92
C ASP A 23 -13.42 13.97 -4.83
N GLY A 24 -12.58 14.95 -5.16
CA GLY A 24 -11.56 15.47 -4.25
C GLY A 24 -10.35 14.53 -4.10
N VAL A 25 -9.96 14.26 -2.84
CA VAL A 25 -8.70 13.57 -2.49
C VAL A 25 -8.92 12.08 -2.27
N ASN A 26 -8.14 11.28 -2.99
CA ASN A 26 -8.12 9.83 -2.94
C ASN A 26 -6.74 9.31 -2.57
N THR A 27 -6.69 8.17 -1.89
CA THR A 27 -5.44 7.59 -1.39
C THR A 27 -5.28 6.14 -1.81
N LEU A 28 -4.11 5.83 -2.36
CA LEU A 28 -3.64 4.48 -2.66
C LEU A 28 -2.61 4.08 -1.59
N ILE A 29 -2.96 3.12 -0.75
CA ILE A 29 -2.06 2.61 0.28
C ILE A 29 -1.65 1.17 -0.03
N GLY A 30 -0.51 0.71 0.48
CA GLY A 30 -0.09 -0.67 0.28
C GLY A 30 1.43 -0.84 0.34
N GLU A 31 1.89 -2.07 0.45
CA GLU A 31 3.32 -2.41 0.56
C GLU A 31 4.15 -1.96 -0.65
N ASN A 32 5.48 -1.92 -0.49
CA ASN A 32 6.40 -1.65 -1.58
C ASN A 32 6.26 -2.73 -2.67
N GLY A 33 6.14 -2.31 -3.92
CA GLY A 33 5.91 -3.22 -5.03
C GLY A 33 4.50 -3.84 -5.11
N ALA A 34 3.54 -3.38 -4.30
CA ALA A 34 2.14 -3.81 -4.40
C ALA A 34 1.44 -3.28 -5.68
N GLY A 35 2.03 -2.32 -6.39
CA GLY A 35 1.53 -1.85 -7.69
C GLY A 35 1.12 -0.38 -7.76
N LYS A 36 1.33 0.42 -6.70
CA LYS A 36 0.93 1.84 -6.63
C LYS A 36 1.46 2.64 -7.83
N THR A 37 2.76 2.54 -8.12
CA THR A 37 3.41 3.14 -9.30
C THR A 37 2.80 2.64 -10.61
N ASN A 38 2.41 1.36 -10.69
CA ASN A 38 1.80 0.79 -11.89
C ASN A 38 0.40 1.36 -12.13
N VAL A 39 -0.39 1.63 -11.07
CA VAL A 39 -1.68 2.32 -11.20
C VAL A 39 -1.46 3.69 -11.83
N PHE A 40 -0.56 4.50 -11.29
CA PHE A 40 -0.28 5.82 -11.87
C PHE A 40 0.24 5.73 -13.30
N HIS A 41 1.14 4.80 -13.61
CA HIS A 41 1.59 4.61 -14.98
C HIS A 41 0.44 4.25 -15.92
N ALA A 42 -0.46 3.34 -15.52
CA ALA A 42 -1.64 2.99 -16.30
C ALA A 42 -2.56 4.21 -16.50
N MET A 43 -2.77 5.02 -15.45
CA MET A 43 -3.59 6.21 -15.56
C MET A 43 -2.99 7.24 -16.52
N ARG A 44 -1.67 7.44 -16.44
CA ARG A 44 -0.94 8.33 -17.33
C ARG A 44 -1.02 7.91 -18.80
N LEU A 45 -1.04 6.61 -19.12
CA LEU A 45 -1.23 6.14 -20.50
C LEU A 45 -2.53 6.66 -21.15
N LEU A 46 -3.56 7.00 -20.37
CA LEU A 46 -4.83 7.52 -20.87
C LEU A 46 -4.98 9.04 -20.72
N LEU A 47 -4.30 9.67 -19.75
CA LEU A 47 -4.52 11.05 -19.33
C LEU A 47 -3.35 12.01 -19.61
N ASP A 48 -2.11 11.52 -19.65
CA ASP A 48 -0.90 12.34 -19.61
C ASP A 48 -0.42 12.71 -21.03
N ASP A 49 -0.33 14.01 -21.31
CA ASP A 49 0.12 14.57 -22.58
C ASP A 49 1.65 14.68 -22.69
N GLU A 50 2.38 14.56 -21.58
CA GLU A 50 3.85 14.58 -21.53
C GLU A 50 4.46 13.21 -21.88
N LEU A 51 3.68 12.13 -21.80
CA LEU A 51 4.14 10.81 -22.22
C LEU A 51 4.33 10.75 -23.75
N PRO A 52 5.48 10.24 -24.25
CA PRO A 52 5.68 10.08 -25.67
C PRO A 52 4.56 9.25 -26.30
N ARG A 53 4.02 9.72 -27.42
CA ARG A 53 3.01 8.97 -28.20
C ARG A 53 3.49 7.58 -28.65
N SER A 54 4.81 7.37 -28.63
CA SER A 54 5.48 6.11 -28.94
C SER A 54 5.73 5.21 -27.72
N THR A 55 5.12 5.49 -26.56
CA THR A 55 5.18 4.60 -25.40
C THR A 55 4.53 3.27 -25.77
N LYS A 56 5.33 2.34 -26.28
CA LYS A 56 4.88 1.01 -26.67
C LYS A 56 4.90 0.11 -25.44
N LEU A 57 3.78 -0.53 -25.19
CA LEU A 57 3.72 -1.64 -24.26
C LEU A 57 4.56 -2.80 -24.80
N THR A 58 5.16 -3.54 -23.88
CA THR A 58 6.05 -4.66 -24.15
C THR A 58 5.48 -5.95 -23.58
N GLU A 59 6.12 -7.07 -23.88
CA GLU A 59 5.78 -8.36 -23.26
C GLU A 59 5.85 -8.31 -21.72
N SER A 60 6.74 -7.47 -21.17
CA SER A 60 6.92 -7.31 -19.73
C SER A 60 5.78 -6.56 -19.04
N ASP A 61 4.91 -5.88 -19.81
CA ASP A 61 3.73 -5.20 -19.31
C ASP A 61 2.52 -6.14 -19.15
N PHE A 62 2.60 -7.39 -19.63
CA PHE A 62 1.59 -8.39 -19.33
C PHE A 62 1.77 -8.98 -17.94
N ASN A 63 0.66 -9.40 -17.36
CA ASN A 63 0.69 -10.03 -16.05
C ASN A 63 1.38 -11.40 -16.06
N ARG A 64 2.30 -11.59 -15.09
CA ARG A 64 3.14 -12.79 -14.98
C ARG A 64 2.40 -14.02 -14.46
N SER A 65 1.20 -13.88 -13.88
CA SER A 65 0.41 -15.01 -13.39
C SER A 65 -0.45 -15.67 -14.47
N ILE A 66 -0.40 -15.17 -15.71
CA ILE A 66 -1.01 -15.83 -16.87
C ILE A 66 -0.19 -17.10 -17.18
N THR A 67 -0.72 -18.27 -16.84
CA THR A 67 -0.02 -19.57 -16.90
C THR A 67 0.33 -20.01 -18.32
N ASP A 68 -0.51 -19.66 -19.29
CA ASP A 68 -0.38 -20.09 -20.68
C ASP A 68 0.46 -19.09 -21.53
N GLY A 69 1.06 -18.09 -20.88
CA GLY A 69 1.80 -16.99 -21.50
C GLY A 69 0.90 -15.83 -21.94
N TRP A 70 1.50 -14.71 -22.32
CA TRP A 70 0.77 -13.47 -22.65
C TRP A 70 0.11 -13.48 -24.05
N LYS A 71 0.54 -14.40 -24.91
CA LYS A 71 0.22 -14.38 -26.34
C LYS A 71 -1.27 -14.64 -26.57
N GLY A 72 -1.92 -13.77 -27.36
CA GLY A 72 -3.37 -13.80 -27.59
C GLY A 72 -4.18 -13.05 -26.52
N HIS A 73 -3.69 -12.93 -25.29
CA HIS A 73 -4.37 -12.18 -24.23
C HIS A 73 -4.31 -10.68 -24.46
N TRP A 74 -5.27 -9.95 -23.87
CA TRP A 74 -5.37 -8.49 -23.96
C TRP A 74 -4.96 -7.85 -22.62
N ILE A 75 -4.29 -6.71 -22.69
CA ILE A 75 -4.21 -5.73 -21.59
C ILE A 75 -5.39 -4.77 -21.75
N ILE A 76 -6.13 -4.56 -20.67
CA ILE A 76 -7.31 -3.68 -20.67
C ILE A 76 -7.20 -2.71 -19.51
N ILE A 77 -7.28 -1.42 -19.81
CA ILE A 77 -7.35 -0.34 -18.83
C ILE A 77 -8.62 0.46 -19.13
N ASN A 78 -9.61 0.37 -18.24
CA ASN A 78 -10.88 1.08 -18.40
C ASN A 78 -11.00 2.15 -17.31
N MET A 79 -11.36 3.38 -17.68
CA MET A 79 -11.69 4.46 -16.76
C MET A 79 -13.16 4.83 -16.89
N GLU A 80 -13.85 4.88 -15.75
CA GLU A 80 -15.19 5.45 -15.63
C GLU A 80 -15.10 6.84 -14.99
N PHE A 81 -15.85 7.77 -15.55
CA PHE A 81 -15.98 9.14 -15.09
C PHE A 81 -17.40 9.41 -14.63
N SER A 82 -17.53 10.18 -13.56
CA SER A 82 -18.81 10.68 -13.04
C SER A 82 -18.82 12.21 -13.06
N ASP A 83 -20.02 12.79 -12.96
CA ASP A 83 -20.28 14.23 -13.07
C ASP A 83 -19.68 14.83 -14.33
N LEU A 84 -19.93 14.19 -15.48
CA LEU A 84 -19.45 14.69 -16.77
C LEU A 84 -20.00 16.10 -17.03
N ASP A 85 -19.13 16.93 -17.60
CA ASP A 85 -19.50 18.27 -18.05
C ASP A 85 -20.26 18.23 -19.39
N THR A 86 -20.92 19.35 -19.72
CA THR A 86 -21.73 19.49 -20.94
C THR A 86 -20.94 19.76 -22.23
N SER A 87 -19.62 19.99 -22.13
CA SER A 87 -18.74 20.24 -23.28
C SER A 87 -18.79 19.17 -24.37
N GLU A 88 -18.70 19.62 -25.64
CA GLU A 88 -18.81 18.78 -26.85
C GLU A 88 -17.78 17.63 -26.87
N GLY A 89 -16.56 17.88 -26.38
CA GLY A 89 -15.52 16.86 -26.24
C GLY A 89 -15.93 15.73 -25.30
N ILE A 90 -16.49 16.06 -24.13
CA ILE A 90 -16.86 15.11 -23.07
C ILE A 90 -18.14 14.33 -23.39
N GLN A 91 -19.02 14.85 -24.25
CA GLN A 91 -20.18 14.10 -24.76
C GLN A 91 -19.79 12.82 -25.54
N ASN A 92 -18.54 12.71 -26.01
CA ASN A 92 -18.04 11.47 -26.60
C ASN A 92 -17.94 10.33 -25.56
N LEU A 93 -17.78 10.65 -24.27
CA LEU A 93 -17.66 9.67 -23.20
C LEU A 93 -19.00 9.12 -22.71
N SER A 94 -20.10 9.89 -22.85
CA SER A 94 -21.38 9.61 -22.19
C SER A 94 -22.12 8.38 -22.74
N HIS A 95 -22.83 7.68 -21.85
CA HIS A 95 -23.58 6.45 -22.19
C HIS A 95 -25.00 6.68 -22.74
N GLY A 96 -25.36 7.89 -23.17
CA GLY A 96 -26.68 8.19 -23.74
C GLY A 96 -26.74 9.57 -24.43
N ILE A 97 -27.62 9.70 -25.43
CA ILE A 97 -27.89 10.95 -26.18
C ILE A 97 -29.15 11.66 -25.66
N GLU A 98 -29.99 10.99 -24.87
CA GLU A 98 -31.27 11.53 -24.39
C GLU A 98 -31.17 12.01 -22.94
N HIS A 99 -31.62 13.25 -22.73
CA HIS A 99 -31.78 14.02 -21.49
C HIS A 99 -31.00 13.56 -20.24
N MET A 100 -30.09 14.43 -19.80
CA MET A 100 -29.36 14.33 -18.53
C MET A 100 -30.30 14.21 -17.32
N ASP A 101 -30.69 12.99 -16.97
CA ASP A 101 -31.10 12.64 -15.62
C ASP A 101 -29.87 12.31 -14.75
N GLU A 102 -30.03 12.45 -13.43
CA GLU A 102 -29.06 12.85 -12.39
C GLU A 102 -27.74 12.08 -12.21
N THR A 103 -27.29 11.20 -13.12
CA THR A 103 -25.91 10.65 -13.09
C THR A 103 -25.28 10.57 -14.48
N SER A 104 -24.66 11.67 -14.93
CA SER A 104 -23.90 11.70 -16.18
C SER A 104 -22.59 10.91 -16.02
N LYS A 105 -22.60 9.65 -16.44
CA LYS A 105 -21.44 8.74 -16.45
C LYS A 105 -20.88 8.56 -17.85
N GLY A 106 -19.57 8.34 -17.94
CA GLY A 106 -18.91 8.00 -19.20
C GLY A 106 -17.68 7.13 -19.01
N THR A 107 -17.24 6.50 -20.08
CA THR A 107 -16.10 5.57 -20.04
C THR A 107 -15.09 5.86 -21.15
N TYR A 108 -13.82 5.68 -20.83
CA TYR A 108 -12.71 5.69 -21.76
C TYR A 108 -11.82 4.46 -21.51
N CYS A 109 -11.71 3.59 -22.50
CA CYS A 109 -11.03 2.30 -22.37
C CYS A 109 -9.91 2.15 -23.39
N MET A 110 -8.75 1.73 -22.92
CA MET A 110 -7.60 1.34 -23.73
C MET A 110 -7.49 -0.18 -23.79
N PHE A 111 -7.52 -0.72 -25.00
CA PHE A 111 -7.21 -2.12 -25.29
C PHE A 111 -5.84 -2.21 -25.93
N TYR A 112 -4.95 -3.01 -25.37
CA TYR A 112 -3.75 -3.47 -26.07
C TYR A 112 -3.91 -4.96 -26.37
N ARG A 113 -4.15 -5.26 -27.66
CA ARG A 113 -4.70 -6.54 -28.12
C ARG A 113 -4.07 -7.00 -29.43
N PRO A 114 -4.14 -8.30 -29.79
CA PRO A 114 -3.70 -8.76 -31.10
C PRO A 114 -4.50 -8.11 -32.23
N LYS A 115 -3.82 -7.81 -33.34
CA LYS A 115 -4.41 -7.32 -34.58
C LYS A 115 -5.53 -8.24 -35.07
N LYS A 116 -6.49 -7.68 -35.79
CA LYS A 116 -7.68 -8.41 -36.30
C LYS A 116 -7.33 -9.73 -37.00
N ALA A 117 -6.24 -9.77 -37.80
CA ALA A 117 -5.80 -10.97 -38.51
C ALA A 117 -5.34 -12.13 -37.60
N VAL A 118 -4.80 -11.83 -36.42
CA VAL A 118 -4.43 -12.86 -35.42
C VAL A 118 -5.68 -13.34 -34.69
N ARG A 119 -6.58 -12.42 -34.33
CA ARG A 119 -7.86 -12.77 -33.69
C ARG A 119 -8.75 -13.63 -34.60
N GLN A 120 -8.71 -13.42 -35.91
CA GLN A 120 -9.41 -14.28 -36.88
C GLN A 120 -8.87 -15.71 -36.85
N ARG A 121 -7.54 -15.88 -36.81
CA ARG A 121 -6.90 -17.19 -36.70
C ARG A 121 -7.23 -17.89 -35.38
N LEU A 122 -7.36 -17.15 -34.27
CA LEU A 122 -7.84 -17.70 -33.00
C LEU A 122 -9.30 -18.18 -33.10
N PHE A 123 -10.17 -17.41 -33.76
CA PHE A 123 -11.56 -17.83 -34.02
C PHE A 123 -11.64 -19.11 -34.85
N GLU A 124 -10.81 -19.25 -35.88
CA GLU A 124 -10.73 -20.46 -36.72
C GLU A 124 -10.41 -21.74 -35.92
N ILE A 125 -9.63 -21.65 -34.83
CA ILE A 125 -9.40 -22.79 -33.92
C ILE A 125 -10.70 -23.26 -33.27
N THR A 126 -11.59 -22.32 -32.95
CA THR A 126 -12.90 -22.61 -32.33
C THR A 126 -13.80 -23.37 -33.31
N THR A 127 -13.77 -23.00 -34.58
CA THR A 127 -14.57 -23.64 -35.64
C THR A 127 -13.96 -24.97 -36.11
N ASN A 128 -12.63 -25.12 -36.04
CA ASN A 128 -11.90 -26.29 -36.54
C ASN A 128 -11.66 -27.35 -35.44
N GLY A 129 -12.66 -27.61 -34.61
CA GLY A 129 -12.64 -28.73 -33.66
C GLY A 129 -11.77 -28.55 -32.42
N ARG A 130 -11.25 -27.34 -32.14
CA ARG A 130 -10.56 -26.97 -30.89
C ARG A 130 -9.32 -27.82 -30.58
N ASN A 131 -8.44 -27.96 -31.55
CA ASN A 131 -7.19 -28.72 -31.38
C ASN A 131 -6.12 -27.90 -30.61
N ARG A 132 -5.63 -28.44 -29.49
CA ARG A 132 -4.61 -27.80 -28.64
C ARG A 132 -3.26 -27.66 -29.34
N ALA A 133 -2.89 -28.59 -30.21
CA ALA A 133 -1.62 -28.52 -30.95
C ALA A 133 -1.59 -27.31 -31.88
N ASP A 134 -2.67 -27.10 -32.62
CA ASP A 134 -2.81 -25.98 -33.56
C ASP A 134 -2.82 -24.64 -32.81
N LEU A 135 -3.49 -24.57 -31.66
CA LEU A 135 -3.46 -23.39 -30.79
C LEU A 135 -2.03 -23.10 -30.32
N ASN A 136 -1.31 -24.09 -29.81
CA ASN A 136 0.07 -23.89 -29.33
C ASN A 136 1.00 -23.41 -30.46
N THR A 137 0.86 -23.95 -31.68
CA THR A 137 1.60 -23.49 -32.85
C THR A 137 1.27 -22.04 -33.18
N LEU A 138 -0.02 -21.67 -33.22
CA LEU A 138 -0.43 -20.29 -33.46
C LEU A 138 0.12 -19.34 -32.39
N LEU A 139 -0.04 -19.67 -31.11
CA LEU A 139 0.47 -18.87 -29.99
C LEU A 139 1.98 -18.70 -30.11
N SER A 140 2.74 -19.77 -30.40
CA SER A 140 4.21 -19.67 -30.54
C SER A 140 4.64 -18.64 -31.60
N SER A 141 3.85 -18.46 -32.66
CA SER A 141 4.14 -17.53 -33.77
C SER A 141 3.86 -16.06 -33.48
N ILE A 142 3.04 -15.74 -32.47
CA ILE A 142 2.65 -14.36 -32.14
C ILE A 142 3.82 -13.61 -31.51
N SER A 143 4.09 -12.39 -31.97
CA SER A 143 5.06 -11.46 -31.37
C SER A 143 4.38 -10.15 -30.90
N ILE A 144 5.12 -9.31 -30.18
CA ILE A 144 4.59 -8.03 -29.69
C ILE A 144 4.25 -7.06 -30.84
N ASP A 145 4.84 -7.25 -32.02
CA ASP A 145 4.54 -6.48 -33.22
C ASP A 145 3.19 -6.84 -33.84
N ASP A 146 2.59 -7.97 -33.45
CA ASP A 146 1.25 -8.38 -33.85
C ASP A 146 0.15 -7.71 -33.01
N TYR A 147 0.52 -6.85 -32.07
CA TYR A 147 -0.42 -6.13 -31.20
C TYR A 147 -0.69 -4.70 -31.69
N GLU A 148 -1.83 -4.18 -31.28
CA GLU A 148 -2.28 -2.81 -31.52
C GLU A 148 -2.92 -2.21 -30.26
N THR A 149 -2.77 -0.90 -30.11
CA THR A 149 -3.48 -0.12 -29.08
C THR A 149 -4.74 0.48 -29.68
N VAL A 150 -5.89 0.25 -29.07
CA VAL A 150 -7.19 0.78 -29.49
C VAL A 150 -7.86 1.47 -28.32
N PHE A 151 -8.25 2.73 -28.52
CA PHE A 151 -9.03 3.48 -27.54
C PHE A 151 -10.51 3.46 -27.93
N THR A 152 -11.38 3.36 -26.94
CA THR A 152 -12.83 3.31 -27.11
C THR A 152 -13.53 4.16 -26.06
N CYS A 153 -14.70 4.66 -26.41
CA CYS A 153 -15.60 5.38 -25.51
C CYS A 153 -16.93 4.62 -25.38
N ARG A 154 -17.73 4.95 -24.36
CA ARG A 154 -19.10 4.43 -24.16
C ARG A 154 -19.21 2.91 -23.98
N GLY A 155 -18.14 2.23 -23.60
CA GLY A 155 -18.13 0.78 -23.34
C GLY A 155 -18.63 0.46 -21.93
N THR A 156 -19.50 -0.54 -21.79
CA THR A 156 -20.10 -0.93 -20.51
C THR A 156 -19.48 -2.18 -19.89
N ALA A 157 -18.52 -2.81 -20.57
CA ALA A 157 -17.90 -4.05 -20.12
C ALA A 157 -17.09 -3.89 -18.82
N ASN A 158 -17.35 -4.75 -17.84
CA ASN A 158 -16.47 -4.93 -16.69
C ASN A 158 -15.50 -6.10 -16.93
N PHE A 159 -14.31 -5.82 -17.44
CA PHE A 159 -13.29 -6.85 -17.71
C PHE A 159 -12.62 -7.41 -16.46
N ALA A 160 -12.94 -6.90 -15.26
CA ALA A 160 -12.57 -7.60 -14.03
C ALA A 160 -13.35 -8.92 -13.86
N ASP A 161 -14.52 -9.06 -14.50
CA ASP A 161 -15.29 -10.31 -14.55
C ASP A 161 -14.70 -11.29 -15.57
N ASP A 162 -14.41 -12.50 -15.12
CA ASP A 162 -13.86 -13.57 -15.95
C ASP A 162 -14.86 -14.05 -17.02
N ALA A 163 -16.15 -14.03 -16.75
CA ALA A 163 -17.18 -14.41 -17.72
C ALA A 163 -17.23 -13.41 -18.89
N ILE A 164 -17.16 -12.12 -18.60
CA ILE A 164 -17.10 -11.06 -19.61
C ILE A 164 -15.79 -11.17 -20.40
N TYR A 165 -14.66 -11.36 -19.73
CA TYR A 165 -13.37 -11.55 -20.39
C TYR A 165 -13.39 -12.74 -21.36
N ASN A 166 -13.84 -13.91 -20.90
CA ASN A 166 -13.89 -15.13 -21.71
C ASN A 166 -14.84 -14.98 -22.90
N ARG A 167 -15.94 -14.23 -22.76
CA ARG A 167 -16.89 -13.99 -23.84
C ARG A 167 -16.32 -13.13 -24.97
N PHE A 168 -15.54 -12.10 -24.66
CA PHE A 168 -15.10 -11.10 -25.65
C PHE A 168 -13.62 -11.19 -26.04
N VAL A 169 -12.78 -11.80 -25.21
CA VAL A 169 -11.36 -12.06 -25.51
C VAL A 169 -11.15 -13.52 -25.91
N GLY A 170 -11.87 -14.43 -25.25
CA GLY A 170 -11.80 -15.87 -25.47
C GLY A 170 -11.37 -16.65 -24.24
N ASP A 171 -11.86 -17.88 -24.13
CA ASP A 171 -11.48 -18.85 -23.11
C ASP A 171 -10.39 -19.77 -23.67
N PHE A 172 -9.15 -19.55 -23.23
CA PHE A 172 -7.99 -20.34 -23.65
C PHE A 172 -8.02 -21.77 -23.10
N SER A 173 -8.71 -22.03 -21.98
CA SER A 173 -8.84 -23.36 -21.40
C SER A 173 -9.81 -24.22 -22.21
N GLN A 174 -10.94 -23.63 -22.62
CA GLN A 174 -11.96 -24.27 -23.45
C GLN A 174 -11.70 -24.12 -24.96
N MET A 175 -10.65 -23.37 -25.33
CA MET A 175 -10.28 -23.04 -26.70
C MET A 175 -11.45 -22.44 -27.48
N ASN A 176 -12.17 -21.52 -26.84
CA ASN A 176 -13.35 -20.85 -27.38
C ASN A 176 -13.07 -19.37 -27.55
N PHE A 177 -12.87 -18.93 -28.78
CA PHE A 177 -12.54 -17.56 -29.15
C PHE A 177 -13.71 -16.93 -29.91
N PRO A 178 -14.03 -15.65 -29.67
CA PRO A 178 -15.13 -14.98 -30.35
C PRO A 178 -14.76 -14.56 -31.78
N ASP A 179 -15.77 -14.46 -32.65
CA ASP A 179 -15.61 -13.95 -34.01
C ASP A 179 -15.28 -12.44 -33.98
N PRO A 180 -14.11 -12.01 -34.46
CA PRO A 180 -13.73 -10.60 -34.49
C PRO A 180 -14.50 -9.77 -35.52
N ALA A 181 -15.34 -10.37 -36.36
CA ALA A 181 -16.26 -9.68 -37.26
C ALA A 181 -17.54 -9.19 -36.55
N VAL A 182 -17.89 -9.77 -35.39
CA VAL A 182 -19.04 -9.35 -34.61
C VAL A 182 -18.68 -8.10 -33.80
N GLU A 183 -19.26 -6.96 -34.17
CA GLU A 183 -19.02 -5.69 -33.49
C GLU A 183 -19.92 -5.53 -32.26
N ALA A 184 -19.41 -5.89 -31.08
CA ALA A 184 -20.10 -5.67 -29.81
C ALA A 184 -19.90 -4.24 -29.26
N GLN A 185 -20.21 -3.21 -30.07
CA GLN A 185 -19.88 -1.81 -29.76
C GLN A 185 -20.56 -1.29 -28.48
N GLU A 186 -21.76 -1.78 -28.12
CA GLU A 186 -22.44 -1.39 -26.88
C GLU A 186 -21.67 -1.83 -25.62
N ILE A 187 -20.89 -2.91 -25.73
CA ILE A 187 -20.17 -3.51 -24.60
C ILE A 187 -18.70 -3.11 -24.63
N LEU A 188 -18.04 -3.27 -25.79
CA LEU A 188 -16.63 -2.93 -26.00
C LEU A 188 -16.37 -1.44 -26.20
N GLY A 189 -17.42 -0.65 -26.44
CA GLY A 189 -17.32 0.76 -26.78
C GLY A 189 -17.09 1.02 -28.26
N VAL A 190 -17.25 2.29 -28.63
CA VAL A 190 -17.04 2.82 -29.97
C VAL A 190 -15.59 3.33 -30.09
N PRO A 191 -14.85 2.99 -31.16
CA PRO A 191 -13.47 3.46 -31.35
C PRO A 191 -13.33 4.99 -31.35
N ALA A 192 -12.40 5.49 -30.54
CA ALA A 192 -12.14 6.92 -30.35
C ALA A 192 -11.21 7.51 -31.43
N ASN A 193 -11.46 7.22 -32.71
CA ASN A 193 -10.52 7.54 -33.80
C ASN A 193 -10.24 9.05 -33.99
N LYS A 194 -11.13 9.92 -33.53
CA LYS A 194 -11.01 11.39 -33.63
C LYS A 194 -11.03 12.08 -32.26
N PHE A 195 -11.08 11.31 -31.18
CA PHE A 195 -11.23 11.82 -29.82
C PHE A 195 -10.06 11.32 -28.97
N SER A 196 -9.37 12.24 -28.31
CA SER A 196 -8.29 11.93 -27.38
C SER A 196 -8.58 12.59 -26.05
N LEU A 197 -8.74 11.80 -24.99
CA LEU A 197 -9.12 12.31 -23.68
C LEU A 197 -8.13 13.36 -23.13
N TYR A 198 -6.82 13.15 -23.29
CA TYR A 198 -5.79 14.10 -22.84
C TYR A 198 -5.89 15.49 -23.50
N ASN A 199 -6.60 15.64 -24.62
CA ASN A 199 -6.87 16.96 -25.21
C ASN A 199 -7.94 17.74 -24.42
N GLU A 200 -8.82 17.06 -23.67
CA GLU A 200 -9.93 17.68 -22.93
C GLU A 200 -9.60 17.86 -21.44
N VAL A 201 -8.68 17.05 -20.90
CA VAL A 201 -8.29 17.06 -19.48
C VAL A 201 -6.85 17.52 -19.29
N SER A 202 -6.50 17.86 -18.06
CA SER A 202 -5.13 18.13 -17.64
C SER A 202 -4.70 17.11 -16.60
N CYS A 203 -3.51 16.54 -16.77
CA CYS A 203 -2.92 15.60 -15.83
C CYS A 203 -1.55 16.12 -15.38
N THR A 204 -1.37 16.28 -14.07
CA THR A 204 -0.06 16.60 -13.48
C THR A 204 0.37 15.41 -12.62
N TYR A 205 1.54 14.85 -12.91
CA TYR A 205 2.12 13.76 -12.14
C TYR A 205 3.37 14.21 -11.38
N VAL A 206 3.30 14.08 -10.06
CA VAL A 206 4.39 14.29 -9.12
C VAL A 206 4.93 12.92 -8.74
N LYS A 207 6.07 12.53 -9.32
CA LYS A 207 6.69 11.24 -9.06
C LYS A 207 7.31 11.17 -7.66
N ALA A 208 7.56 9.95 -7.16
CA ALA A 208 8.29 9.74 -5.92
C ALA A 208 9.71 10.36 -6.01
N LEU A 209 10.01 11.27 -5.09
CA LEU A 209 11.23 12.06 -5.11
C LEU A 209 12.35 11.36 -4.33
N ARG A 210 13.12 10.55 -5.05
CA ARG A 210 14.39 10.00 -4.54
C ARG A 210 15.54 11.00 -4.62
N ASP A 211 15.49 11.89 -5.62
CA ASP A 211 16.46 12.96 -5.84
C ASP A 211 15.78 14.13 -6.57
N ALA A 212 15.17 15.05 -5.81
CA ALA A 212 14.57 16.26 -6.37
C ALA A 212 15.60 17.20 -6.99
N VAL A 213 16.85 17.18 -6.53
CA VAL A 213 17.94 18.01 -7.07
C VAL A 213 18.26 17.58 -8.50
N TYR A 214 18.32 16.28 -8.76
CA TYR A 214 18.49 15.75 -10.12
C TYR A 214 17.36 16.19 -11.05
N GLU A 215 16.10 16.13 -10.57
CA GLU A 215 14.94 16.54 -11.37
C GLU A 215 14.90 18.03 -11.67
N LEU A 216 15.23 18.86 -10.70
CA LEU A 216 15.31 20.31 -10.90
C LEU A 216 16.49 20.70 -11.81
N ARG A 217 17.50 19.84 -11.98
CA ARG A 217 18.60 20.07 -12.94
C ARG A 217 18.26 19.67 -14.37
N ASN A 218 17.34 18.73 -14.57
CA ASN A 218 17.03 18.22 -15.90
C ASN A 218 16.10 19.16 -16.67
N ILE A 219 16.58 19.70 -17.80
CA ILE A 219 15.89 20.73 -18.60
C ILE A 219 14.48 20.30 -19.04
N LYS A 220 14.25 19.00 -19.29
CA LYS A 220 12.94 18.51 -19.73
C LYS A 220 11.93 18.31 -18.59
N SER A 221 12.40 18.05 -17.38
CA SER A 221 11.55 17.77 -16.21
C SER A 221 11.54 18.90 -15.18
N ASN A 222 12.34 19.96 -15.40
CA ASN A 222 12.42 21.12 -14.52
C ASN A 222 11.11 21.95 -14.61
N PRO A 223 10.30 21.97 -13.53
CA PRO A 223 9.03 22.68 -13.53
C PRO A 223 9.21 24.19 -13.65
N LEU A 224 10.29 24.77 -13.10
CA LEU A 224 10.57 26.20 -13.21
C LEU A 224 10.74 26.62 -14.68
N LEU A 225 11.43 25.83 -15.48
CA LEU A 225 11.61 26.14 -16.90
C LEU A 225 10.29 26.06 -17.67
N ASN A 226 9.43 25.09 -17.35
CA ASN A 226 8.09 25.00 -17.95
C ASN A 226 7.24 26.23 -17.59
N LEU A 227 7.29 26.67 -16.32
CA LEU A 227 6.62 27.89 -15.86
C LEU A 227 7.12 29.14 -16.62
N MET A 228 8.45 29.28 -16.76
CA MET A 228 9.07 30.42 -17.45
C MET A 228 8.75 30.44 -18.96
N ARG A 229 8.66 29.28 -19.62
CA ARG A 229 8.19 29.18 -21.01
C ARG A 229 6.75 29.67 -21.17
N GLY A 230 5.87 29.31 -20.25
CA GLY A 230 4.49 29.83 -20.25
C GLY A 230 4.41 31.35 -20.09
N MET A 231 5.41 31.96 -19.42
CA MET A 231 5.50 33.41 -19.24
C MET A 231 6.15 34.15 -20.42
N SER A 232 6.94 33.47 -21.27
CA SER A 232 7.66 34.14 -22.36
C SER A 232 6.74 34.68 -23.46
N ASP A 233 5.52 34.15 -23.60
CA ASP A 233 4.55 34.54 -24.63
C ASP A 233 4.02 35.99 -24.50
N GLY A 234 4.49 36.75 -23.50
CA GLY A 234 4.19 38.17 -23.31
C GLY A 234 5.39 39.08 -23.06
N ILE A 235 6.63 38.59 -23.17
CA ILE A 235 7.85 39.35 -22.85
C ILE A 235 8.50 39.89 -24.13
N ASP A 236 8.73 41.20 -24.21
CA ASP A 236 9.55 41.80 -25.28
C ASP A 236 11.05 41.56 -25.00
N GLY A 237 11.59 40.49 -25.61
CA GLY A 237 12.98 40.06 -25.45
C GLY A 237 13.98 40.73 -26.39
N ALA A 238 13.56 41.67 -27.25
CA ALA A 238 14.40 42.19 -28.33
C ALA A 238 15.72 42.82 -27.82
N ARG A 239 15.64 43.58 -26.73
CA ARG A 239 16.80 44.24 -26.11
C ARG A 239 17.81 43.24 -25.51
N ILE A 240 17.33 42.12 -24.96
CA ILE A 240 18.19 41.10 -24.36
C ILE A 240 18.92 40.33 -25.47
N ILE A 241 18.21 40.01 -26.56
CA ILE A 241 18.80 39.33 -27.73
C ILE A 241 19.90 40.20 -28.37
N GLU A 242 19.69 41.51 -28.46
CA GLU A 242 20.71 42.46 -28.96
C GLU A 242 21.98 42.43 -28.11
N GLN A 243 21.84 42.50 -26.78
CA GLN A 243 22.98 42.43 -25.86
C GLN A 243 23.76 41.10 -25.95
N VAL A 244 23.06 39.98 -26.16
CA VAL A 244 23.71 38.67 -26.33
C VAL A 244 24.46 38.61 -27.67
N ASN A 245 23.94 39.23 -28.73
CA ASN A 245 24.63 39.31 -30.01
C ASN A 245 25.88 40.19 -29.93
N ASP A 246 25.83 41.31 -29.20
CA ASP A 246 27.00 42.16 -28.95
C ASP A 246 28.07 41.42 -28.14
N LEU A 247 27.65 40.65 -27.13
CA LEU A 247 28.54 39.81 -26.35
C LEU A 247 29.18 38.70 -27.20
N ASN A 248 28.41 38.04 -28.07
CA ASN A 248 28.92 37.03 -29.01
C ASN A 248 29.98 37.62 -29.95
N THR A 249 29.75 38.84 -30.45
CA THR A 249 30.74 39.58 -31.25
C THR A 249 32.00 39.85 -30.43
N SER A 250 31.84 40.38 -29.22
CA SER A 250 32.96 40.77 -28.34
C SER A 250 33.87 39.59 -28.00
N ILE A 251 33.30 38.42 -27.70
CA ILE A 251 34.07 37.19 -27.42
C ILE A 251 34.79 36.69 -28.68
N SER A 252 34.14 36.78 -29.85
CA SER A 252 34.71 36.31 -31.11
C SER A 252 35.88 37.17 -31.61
N THR A 253 35.97 38.42 -31.13
CA THR A 253 37.02 39.38 -31.48
C THR A 253 38.18 39.45 -30.49
N LEU A 254 38.20 38.59 -29.46
CA LEU A 254 39.33 38.53 -28.52
C LEU A 254 40.61 38.12 -29.25
N ASP A 255 41.73 38.77 -28.90
CA ASP A 255 43.02 38.56 -29.55
C ASP A 255 43.48 37.10 -29.46
N GLU A 256 43.22 36.43 -28.33
CA GLU A 256 43.54 35.02 -28.10
C GLU A 256 42.76 34.08 -29.05
N VAL A 257 41.51 34.42 -29.36
CA VAL A 257 40.65 33.65 -30.29
C VAL A 257 41.17 33.83 -31.72
N HIS A 258 41.59 35.05 -32.09
CA HIS A 258 42.22 35.32 -33.37
C HIS A 258 43.56 34.59 -33.53
N GLU A 259 44.38 34.57 -32.49
CA GLU A 259 45.65 33.84 -32.49
C GLU A 259 45.42 32.33 -32.67
N MET A 260 44.45 31.76 -31.94
CA MET A 260 44.11 30.35 -32.05
C MET A 260 43.56 29.99 -33.44
N LYS A 261 42.71 30.85 -34.02
CA LYS A 261 42.21 30.70 -35.40
C LYS A 261 43.35 30.68 -36.41
N ALA A 262 44.32 31.57 -36.26
CA ALA A 262 45.49 31.63 -37.14
C ALA A 262 46.36 30.37 -37.01
N ARG A 263 46.59 29.89 -35.78
CA ARG A 263 47.35 28.66 -35.50
C ARG A 263 46.66 27.42 -36.08
N ILE A 264 45.36 27.24 -35.88
CA ILE A 264 44.59 26.11 -36.42
C ILE A 264 44.64 26.12 -37.95
N ARG A 265 44.47 27.29 -38.57
CA ARG A 265 44.56 27.44 -40.02
C ARG A 265 45.94 27.06 -40.54
N ALA A 266 47.01 27.54 -39.91
CA ALA A 266 48.37 27.21 -40.30
C ALA A 266 48.65 25.69 -40.18
N THR A 267 48.23 25.08 -39.08
CA THR A 267 48.38 23.62 -38.86
C THR A 267 47.64 22.81 -39.92
N LEU A 268 46.40 23.16 -40.26
CA LEU A 268 45.62 22.45 -41.27
C LEU A 268 46.18 22.62 -42.68
N GLN A 269 46.61 23.84 -43.03
CA GLN A 269 47.29 24.10 -44.30
C GLN A 269 48.59 23.30 -44.42
N ASN A 270 49.35 23.16 -43.32
CA ASN A 270 50.57 22.35 -43.29
C ASN A 270 50.28 20.84 -43.35
N THR A 271 49.11 20.39 -42.88
CA THR A 271 48.78 18.95 -42.77
C THR A 271 48.13 18.39 -44.04
N VAL A 272 47.13 19.08 -44.60
CA VAL A 272 46.34 18.61 -45.75
C VAL A 272 46.56 19.44 -47.03
N GLY A 273 47.42 20.46 -46.98
CA GLY A 273 47.72 21.34 -48.10
C GLY A 273 46.65 22.42 -48.32
N ILE A 274 47.04 23.55 -48.90
CA ILE A 274 46.19 24.74 -49.06
C ILE A 274 44.93 24.43 -49.90
N THR A 275 45.04 23.55 -50.91
CA THR A 275 43.95 23.17 -51.82
C THR A 275 42.80 22.44 -51.14
N TYR A 276 43.10 21.67 -50.09
CA TYR A 276 42.11 20.85 -49.37
C TYR A 276 41.86 21.35 -47.94
N SER A 277 42.53 22.42 -47.52
CA SER A 277 42.34 23.01 -46.19
C SER A 277 40.98 23.73 -46.13
N PRO A 278 40.08 23.32 -45.23
CA PRO A 278 38.80 24.00 -45.07
C PRO A 278 38.99 25.42 -44.52
N LEU A 279 38.07 26.32 -44.89
CA LEU A 279 37.97 27.64 -44.28
C LEU A 279 37.37 27.50 -42.88
N ILE A 280 38.17 27.84 -41.87
CA ILE A 280 37.76 27.78 -40.46
C ILE A 280 37.56 29.18 -39.90
N ASP A 281 36.51 29.28 -39.09
CA ASP A 281 36.20 30.41 -38.26
C ASP A 281 35.90 29.94 -36.83
N ILE A 282 36.21 30.77 -35.84
CA ILE A 282 35.89 30.52 -34.43
C ILE A 282 34.94 31.64 -34.02
N LYS A 283 33.73 31.28 -33.61
CA LYS A 283 32.68 32.24 -33.20
C LYS A 283 32.04 31.78 -31.90
N SER A 284 31.74 32.73 -31.02
CA SER A 284 30.86 32.50 -29.88
C SER A 284 29.43 32.24 -30.36
N GLN A 285 28.76 31.25 -29.78
CA GLN A 285 27.39 30.86 -30.10
C GLN A 285 26.53 30.80 -28.83
N LEU A 286 26.52 31.88 -28.04
CA LEU A 286 25.52 32.03 -26.99
C LEU A 286 24.12 32.11 -27.62
N PRO A 287 23.08 31.53 -27.00
CA PRO A 287 21.76 31.45 -27.60
C PRO A 287 21.15 32.84 -27.83
N SER A 288 20.79 33.15 -29.08
CA SER A 288 20.10 34.39 -29.46
C SER A 288 18.57 34.26 -29.46
N ASP A 289 18.06 33.31 -28.68
CA ASP A 289 16.64 33.00 -28.54
C ASP A 289 16.25 33.11 -27.07
N LEU A 290 15.19 33.87 -26.78
CA LEU A 290 14.79 34.18 -25.40
C LEU A 290 14.46 32.89 -24.61
N GLU A 291 13.83 31.91 -25.25
CA GLU A 291 13.45 30.65 -24.63
C GLU A 291 14.69 29.84 -24.19
N LYS A 292 15.75 29.85 -25.01
CA LYS A 292 17.05 29.25 -24.66
C LYS A 292 17.83 30.05 -23.61
N LEU A 293 17.65 31.36 -23.55
CA LEU A 293 18.25 32.20 -22.51
C LEU A 293 17.59 31.96 -21.15
N LEU A 294 16.25 31.83 -21.11
CA LEU A 294 15.52 31.49 -19.88
C LEU A 294 15.91 30.12 -19.33
N GLN A 295 16.39 29.19 -20.17
CA GLN A 295 16.93 27.89 -19.74
C GLN A 295 18.23 28.00 -18.90
N SER A 296 18.89 29.16 -18.91
CA SER A 296 20.07 29.42 -18.08
C SER A 296 19.73 29.87 -16.64
N LEU A 297 18.47 30.22 -16.38
CA LEU A 297 18.03 30.62 -15.04
C LEU A 297 18.08 29.41 -14.10
N THR A 298 18.78 29.59 -12.99
CA THR A 298 18.93 28.58 -11.93
C THR A 298 18.32 29.10 -10.64
N LEU A 299 17.71 28.20 -9.87
CA LEU A 299 17.13 28.54 -8.58
C LEU A 299 18.22 28.52 -7.50
N TRP A 300 18.32 29.61 -6.74
CA TRP A 300 19.18 29.75 -5.58
C TRP A 300 18.31 29.82 -4.32
N VAL A 301 18.76 29.20 -3.23
CA VAL A 301 17.95 29.07 -2.02
C VAL A 301 18.80 29.37 -0.79
N GLY A 302 18.26 30.18 0.13
CA GLY A 302 18.87 30.51 1.41
C GLY A 302 18.11 29.88 2.58
N ASP A 303 18.73 29.83 3.75
CA ASP A 303 18.06 29.42 4.99
C ASP A 303 17.28 30.62 5.57
N SER A 304 16.12 30.37 6.16
CA SER A 304 15.27 31.43 6.71
C SER A 304 15.87 32.08 7.96
N ASP A 305 16.81 31.39 8.61
CA ASP A 305 17.46 31.85 9.84
C ASP A 305 18.78 32.61 9.60
N ASP A 306 19.25 32.68 8.34
CA ASP A 306 20.50 33.37 7.96
C ASP A 306 20.26 34.30 6.75
N ASP A 307 19.81 35.53 7.04
CA ASP A 307 19.34 36.57 6.09
C ASP A 307 20.38 37.04 5.03
N GLY A 308 21.53 36.38 4.92
CA GLY A 308 22.62 36.75 3.99
C GLY A 308 23.16 35.61 3.11
N TYR A 309 22.84 34.34 3.38
CA TYR A 309 23.41 33.23 2.61
C TYR A 309 22.40 32.65 1.62
N GLN A 310 22.76 32.67 0.34
CA GLN A 310 22.04 31.99 -0.75
C GLN A 310 22.97 30.98 -1.41
N GLY A 311 22.53 29.74 -1.44
CA GLY A 311 23.28 28.60 -1.93
C GLY A 311 22.69 27.98 -3.20
N GLN A 312 23.43 27.04 -3.78
CA GLN A 312 22.90 26.21 -4.86
C GLN A 312 21.92 25.17 -4.30
N LEU A 313 20.98 24.70 -5.13
CA LEU A 313 20.02 23.63 -4.79
C LEU A 313 20.65 22.35 -4.19
N SER A 314 21.93 22.07 -4.49
CA SER A 314 22.67 20.94 -3.91
C SER A 314 23.07 21.11 -2.44
N GLU A 315 22.98 22.33 -1.92
CA GLU A 315 23.30 22.66 -0.52
C GLU A 315 22.08 22.54 0.39
N LEU A 316 20.87 22.38 -0.20
CA LEU A 316 19.65 22.14 0.55
C LEU A 316 19.56 20.71 1.07
N SER A 317 18.87 20.56 2.21
CA SER A 317 18.39 19.25 2.63
C SER A 317 17.46 18.66 1.56
N LEU A 318 17.48 17.34 1.41
CA LEU A 318 16.62 16.64 0.45
C LEU A 318 15.13 16.95 0.69
N GLY A 319 14.73 17.19 1.94
CA GLY A 319 13.37 17.61 2.29
C GLY A 319 13.02 19.03 1.81
N GLY A 320 13.93 19.99 1.95
CA GLY A 320 13.75 21.33 1.39
C GLY A 320 13.65 21.31 -0.14
N ALA A 321 14.52 20.54 -0.81
CA ALA A 321 14.47 20.35 -2.25
C ALA A 321 13.15 19.69 -2.71
N ASN A 322 12.66 18.68 -1.98
CA ASN A 322 11.38 18.03 -2.26
C ASN A 322 10.20 18.99 -2.11
N LEU A 323 10.20 19.83 -1.08
CA LEU A 323 9.15 20.85 -0.89
C LEU A 323 9.13 21.89 -2.01
N ILE A 324 10.30 22.35 -2.44
CA ILE A 324 10.41 23.28 -3.57
C ILE A 324 9.90 22.61 -4.85
N TYR A 325 10.31 21.37 -5.12
CA TYR A 325 9.84 20.65 -6.30
C TYR A 325 8.31 20.50 -6.31
N ILE A 326 7.74 20.03 -5.19
CA ILE A 326 6.28 19.88 -5.06
C ILE A 326 5.60 21.24 -5.22
N SER A 327 6.11 22.29 -4.60
CA SER A 327 5.55 23.65 -4.71
C SER A 327 5.57 24.16 -6.15
N LEU A 328 6.67 23.95 -6.88
CA LEU A 328 6.77 24.31 -8.30
C LEU A 328 5.83 23.48 -9.17
N LYS A 329 5.67 22.18 -8.88
CA LYS A 329 4.68 21.33 -9.56
C LYS A 329 3.24 21.73 -9.26
N LEU A 330 2.94 22.15 -8.03
CA LEU A 330 1.65 22.70 -7.64
C LEU A 330 1.40 24.06 -8.30
N LEU A 331 2.42 24.89 -8.48
CA LEU A 331 2.31 26.14 -9.24
C LEU A 331 2.11 25.89 -10.74
N GLU A 332 2.87 24.94 -11.32
CA GLU A 332 2.67 24.49 -12.72
C GLU A 332 1.24 23.99 -12.91
N TYR A 333 0.73 23.26 -11.91
CA TYR A 333 -0.64 22.85 -11.84
C TYR A 333 -1.63 24.04 -11.77
N GLU A 334 -1.42 25.03 -10.90
CA GLU A 334 -2.27 26.23 -10.82
C GLU A 334 -2.29 27.02 -12.14
N LEU A 335 -1.15 27.13 -12.83
CA LEU A 335 -1.12 27.73 -14.17
C LEU A 335 -1.87 26.85 -15.19
N LYS A 336 -1.76 25.51 -15.12
CA LYS A 336 -2.55 24.61 -15.97
C LYS A 336 -4.06 24.69 -15.66
N ILE A 337 -4.49 25.00 -14.43
CA ILE A 337 -5.91 25.25 -14.10
C ILE A 337 -6.48 26.46 -14.86
N SER A 338 -5.64 27.44 -15.20
CA SER A 338 -6.08 28.59 -16.00
C SER A 338 -6.41 28.25 -17.46
N THR A 339 -6.17 27.01 -17.90
CA THR A 339 -6.54 26.53 -19.23
C THR A 339 -8.02 26.13 -19.28
N ASN A 340 -8.68 26.26 -20.43
CA ASN A 340 -10.10 25.88 -20.65
C ASN A 340 -10.34 24.34 -20.65
N LYS A 341 -9.57 23.57 -19.87
CA LYS A 341 -9.73 22.11 -19.73
C LYS A 341 -10.92 21.81 -18.81
N VAL A 342 -11.54 20.66 -19.03
CA VAL A 342 -12.80 20.30 -18.39
C VAL A 342 -12.62 19.68 -17.01
N ALA A 343 -11.47 19.03 -16.78
CA ALA A 343 -11.10 18.46 -15.49
C ALA A 343 -9.59 18.44 -15.31
N HIS A 344 -9.18 18.42 -14.04
CA HIS A 344 -7.79 18.41 -13.63
C HIS A 344 -7.51 17.22 -12.70
N PHE A 345 -6.50 16.41 -13.05
CA PHE A 345 -6.06 15.26 -12.29
C PHE A 345 -4.65 15.50 -11.75
N LEU A 346 -4.49 15.41 -10.44
CA LEU A 346 -3.20 15.54 -9.77
C LEU A 346 -2.81 14.19 -9.16
N LEU A 347 -1.83 13.53 -9.76
CA LEU A 347 -1.31 12.24 -9.33
C LEU A 347 -0.03 12.47 -8.52
N ILE A 348 0.00 12.08 -7.25
CA ILE A 348 1.15 12.31 -6.37
C ILE A 348 1.64 10.99 -5.81
N GLU A 349 2.90 10.65 -6.06
CA GLU A 349 3.50 9.40 -5.61
C GLU A 349 4.43 9.61 -4.43
N GLU A 350 4.11 8.97 -3.30
CA GLU A 350 4.92 8.91 -2.07
C GLU A 350 5.43 10.29 -1.59
N PRO A 351 4.53 11.28 -1.40
CA PRO A 351 4.93 12.63 -0.99
C PRO A 351 5.59 12.68 0.39
N GLU A 352 5.45 11.64 1.21
CA GLU A 352 6.10 11.54 2.50
C GLU A 352 7.62 11.36 2.44
N SER A 353 8.18 10.98 1.28
CA SER A 353 9.62 10.77 1.15
C SER A 353 10.37 12.07 1.49
N HIS A 354 11.05 12.08 2.63
CA HIS A 354 11.85 13.20 3.14
C HIS A 354 11.07 14.49 3.47
N ILE A 355 9.76 14.43 3.70
CA ILE A 355 8.95 15.59 4.11
C ILE A 355 8.44 15.42 5.55
N HIS A 356 8.57 16.47 6.37
CA HIS A 356 8.09 16.46 7.76
C HIS A 356 6.57 16.26 7.85
N THR A 357 6.09 15.51 8.83
CA THR A 357 4.68 15.07 8.98
C THR A 357 3.68 16.22 9.07
N HIS A 358 4.02 17.33 9.75
CA HIS A 358 3.16 18.52 9.80
C HIS A 358 2.94 19.18 8.43
N ILE A 359 3.94 19.09 7.55
CA ILE A 359 3.84 19.65 6.20
C ILE A 359 2.99 18.74 5.33
N GLN A 360 3.08 17.42 5.49
CA GLN A 360 2.20 16.45 4.83
C GLN A 360 0.72 16.76 5.14
N LYS A 361 0.37 16.95 6.42
CA LYS A 361 -1.01 17.31 6.81
C LYS A 361 -1.47 18.61 6.16
N THR A 362 -0.65 19.66 6.24
CA THR A 362 -1.02 21.00 5.74
C THR A 362 -1.15 21.04 4.22
N LEU A 363 -0.26 20.36 3.48
CA LEU A 363 -0.30 20.30 2.01
C LEU A 363 -1.59 19.66 1.52
N PHE A 364 -2.08 18.62 2.19
CA PHE A 364 -3.23 17.82 1.73
C PHE A 364 -4.58 18.21 2.37
N GLU A 365 -4.58 18.88 3.52
CA GLU A 365 -5.81 19.45 4.10
C GLU A 365 -6.24 20.75 3.37
N LYS A 366 -5.29 21.55 2.86
CA LYS A 366 -5.57 22.85 2.23
C LYS A 366 -5.84 22.79 0.72
N SER A 367 -5.59 21.65 0.06
CA SER A 367 -5.69 21.49 -1.40
C SER A 367 -7.09 21.08 -1.87
N SER A 368 -8.13 21.78 -1.38
CA SER A 368 -9.47 21.73 -1.99
C SER A 368 -9.49 22.59 -3.26
N TYR A 369 -8.76 22.14 -4.28
CA TYR A 369 -8.75 22.81 -5.59
C TYR A 369 -10.09 22.54 -6.31
N ARG A 370 -10.74 23.58 -6.83
CA ARG A 370 -11.98 23.44 -7.61
C ARG A 370 -11.72 22.60 -8.87
N ASN A 371 -12.67 21.76 -9.27
CA ASN A 371 -12.59 20.87 -10.46
C ASN A 371 -11.34 19.98 -10.51
N THR A 372 -10.79 19.63 -9.35
CA THR A 372 -9.56 18.86 -9.23
C THR A 372 -9.82 17.57 -8.49
N GLN A 373 -9.34 16.46 -9.04
CA GLN A 373 -9.23 15.20 -8.33
C GLN A 373 -7.77 14.91 -8.04
N VAL A 374 -7.45 14.70 -6.76
CA VAL A 374 -6.11 14.37 -6.30
C VAL A 374 -6.06 12.89 -5.97
N ILE A 375 -5.08 12.16 -6.49
CA ILE A 375 -4.87 10.74 -6.19
C ILE A 375 -3.43 10.59 -5.70
N ILE A 376 -3.30 10.20 -4.43
CA ILE A 376 -2.02 10.15 -3.73
C ILE A 376 -1.69 8.70 -3.43
N SER A 377 -0.48 8.23 -3.73
CA SER A 377 0.01 6.97 -3.17
C SER A 377 0.87 7.24 -1.94
N THR A 378 0.69 6.47 -0.87
CA THR A 378 1.43 6.71 0.37
C THR A 378 1.62 5.45 1.22
N HIS A 379 2.69 5.47 2.01
CA HIS A 379 2.98 4.60 3.15
C HIS A 379 2.77 5.32 4.49
N SER A 380 2.47 6.61 4.47
CA SER A 380 2.29 7.42 5.66
C SER A 380 0.93 7.18 6.29
N THR A 381 0.94 6.70 7.52
CA THR A 381 -0.28 6.55 8.32
C THR A 381 -0.88 7.90 8.70
N HIS A 382 -0.07 8.96 8.75
CA HIS A 382 -0.55 10.32 8.95
C HIS A 382 -1.36 10.84 7.76
N ILE A 383 -0.93 10.55 6.53
CA ILE A 383 -1.71 10.91 5.33
C ILE A 383 -2.98 10.06 5.29
N SER A 384 -2.88 8.78 5.59
CA SER A 384 -4.04 7.87 5.58
C SER A 384 -5.12 8.28 6.59
N ALA A 385 -4.72 8.67 7.81
CA ALA A 385 -5.64 9.12 8.86
C ALA A 385 -6.34 10.46 8.54
N ALA A 386 -5.75 11.29 7.68
CA ALA A 386 -6.35 12.57 7.26
C ALA A 386 -7.38 12.41 6.13
N ASN A 387 -7.46 11.24 5.50
CA ASN A 387 -8.32 10.98 4.35
C ASN A 387 -9.61 10.24 4.72
N LYS A 388 -10.65 10.41 3.91
CA LYS A 388 -11.93 9.70 4.08
C LYS A 388 -11.76 8.23 3.74
N ILE A 389 -12.29 7.32 4.56
CA ILE A 389 -12.17 5.87 4.33
C ILE A 389 -12.85 5.44 3.01
N ARG A 390 -13.78 6.26 2.51
CA ARG A 390 -14.45 6.10 1.22
C ARG A 390 -13.56 6.33 0.00
N SER A 391 -12.49 7.09 0.16
CA SER A 391 -11.55 7.44 -0.91
C SER A 391 -10.22 6.68 -0.81
N VAL A 392 -10.16 5.63 0.01
CA VAL A 392 -8.97 4.77 0.20
C VAL A 392 -9.10 3.49 -0.61
N ASN A 393 -8.06 3.16 -1.38
CA ASN A 393 -7.85 1.85 -1.97
C ASN A 393 -6.58 1.23 -1.37
N ILE A 394 -6.67 -0.02 -0.89
CA ILE A 394 -5.56 -0.76 -0.31
C ILE A 394 -5.04 -1.76 -1.34
N LEU A 395 -3.76 -1.66 -1.69
CA LEU A 395 -3.06 -2.61 -2.52
C LEU A 395 -2.30 -3.60 -1.64
N ALA A 396 -2.46 -4.89 -1.94
CA ALA A 396 -1.73 -5.96 -1.27
C ALA A 396 -1.12 -6.91 -2.31
N LYS A 397 0.04 -7.47 -1.99
CA LYS A 397 0.68 -8.47 -2.86
C LYS A 397 0.25 -9.87 -2.42
N ARG A 398 -0.28 -10.67 -3.35
CA ARG A 398 -0.59 -12.10 -3.14
C ARG A 398 0.08 -12.92 -4.24
N LYS A 399 1.16 -13.63 -3.88
CA LYS A 399 2.01 -14.38 -4.84
C LYS A 399 2.51 -13.46 -5.98
N GLN A 400 2.06 -13.70 -7.21
CA GLN A 400 2.44 -12.94 -8.42
C GLN A 400 1.37 -11.91 -8.84
N GLU A 401 0.37 -11.66 -7.99
CA GLU A 401 -0.77 -10.78 -8.27
C GLU A 401 -0.86 -9.66 -7.23
N ALA A 402 -1.32 -8.49 -7.68
CA ALA A 402 -1.74 -7.40 -6.83
C ALA A 402 -3.25 -7.47 -6.62
N MET A 403 -3.65 -7.51 -5.35
CA MET A 403 -5.03 -7.41 -4.89
C MET A 403 -5.34 -5.97 -4.54
N VAL A 404 -6.59 -5.56 -4.73
CA VAL A 404 -7.09 -4.23 -4.38
C VAL A 404 -8.31 -4.39 -3.50
N PHE A 405 -8.31 -3.69 -2.37
CA PHE A 405 -9.39 -3.69 -1.40
C PHE A 405 -9.93 -2.28 -1.22
N GLN A 406 -11.25 -2.14 -1.14
CA GLN A 406 -11.90 -0.90 -0.76
C GLN A 406 -12.54 -1.06 0.63
N PRO A 407 -11.99 -0.44 1.69
CA PRO A 407 -12.41 -0.71 3.06
C PRO A 407 -13.87 -0.33 3.37
N SER A 408 -14.41 0.62 2.60
CA SER A 408 -15.75 1.17 2.79
C SER A 408 -16.82 0.52 1.91
N ASN A 409 -16.45 -0.45 1.07
CA ASN A 409 -17.38 -1.05 0.12
C ASN A 409 -18.56 -1.73 0.85
N GLY A 410 -19.78 -1.38 0.46
CA GLY A 410 -21.01 -1.84 1.10
C GLY A 410 -21.34 -1.21 2.47
N LEU A 411 -20.51 -0.29 3.01
CA LEU A 411 -20.79 0.38 4.28
C LEU A 411 -21.63 1.65 4.11
N GLY A 412 -22.49 1.92 5.09
CA GLY A 412 -23.30 3.15 5.11
C GLY A 412 -22.47 4.42 5.38
N ALA A 413 -22.97 5.58 4.95
CA ALA A 413 -22.26 6.86 5.12
C ALA A 413 -22.00 7.22 6.59
N GLU A 414 -22.94 6.94 7.50
CA GLU A 414 -22.78 7.21 8.94
C GLU A 414 -21.76 6.27 9.60
N GLU A 415 -21.67 5.02 9.15
CA GLU A 415 -20.67 4.08 9.62
C GLU A 415 -19.27 4.49 9.17
N CYS A 416 -19.12 4.88 7.90
CA CYS A 416 -17.86 5.44 7.38
C CYS A 416 -17.39 6.64 8.22
N LYS A 417 -18.28 7.59 8.56
CA LYS A 417 -17.94 8.75 9.40
C LYS A 417 -17.48 8.35 10.81
N LYS A 418 -18.06 7.31 11.40
CA LYS A 418 -17.64 6.81 12.72
C LYS A 418 -16.23 6.23 12.65
N ILE A 419 -15.96 5.44 11.61
CA ILE A 419 -14.65 4.84 11.37
C ILE A 419 -13.61 5.95 11.11
N GLU A 420 -13.92 6.93 10.26
CA GLU A 420 -13.05 8.07 9.95
C GLU A 420 -12.68 8.88 11.20
N ARG A 421 -13.61 9.08 12.15
CA ARG A 421 -13.32 9.76 13.42
C ARG A 421 -12.48 8.93 14.38
N TYR A 422 -12.50 7.60 14.21
CA TYR A 422 -11.84 6.66 15.08
C TYR A 422 -10.41 6.33 14.60
N LEU A 423 -10.18 6.31 13.29
CA LEU A 423 -8.86 6.08 12.70
C LEU A 423 -7.97 7.32 12.86
N ASP A 424 -7.10 7.28 13.87
CA ASP A 424 -5.97 8.20 13.97
C ASP A 424 -4.71 7.64 13.27
N ALA A 425 -3.59 8.34 13.38
CA ALA A 425 -2.34 7.90 12.75
C ALA A 425 -1.77 6.59 13.30
N VAL A 426 -2.06 6.24 14.56
CA VAL A 426 -1.60 4.99 15.18
C VAL A 426 -2.48 3.83 14.73
N ARG A 427 -3.81 4.01 14.81
CA ARG A 427 -4.79 2.99 14.44
C ARG A 427 -4.82 2.74 12.94
N SER A 428 -4.51 3.75 12.11
CA SER A 428 -4.40 3.59 10.65
C SER A 428 -3.33 2.59 10.21
N ASN A 429 -2.41 2.17 11.09
CA ASN A 429 -1.49 1.05 10.84
C ASN A 429 -2.24 -0.23 10.44
N LEU A 430 -3.48 -0.43 10.92
CA LEU A 430 -4.30 -1.61 10.58
C LEU A 430 -4.55 -1.74 9.07
N LEU A 431 -4.59 -0.62 8.34
CA LEU A 431 -4.80 -0.62 6.91
C LEU A 431 -3.56 -1.13 6.14
N PHE A 432 -2.37 -1.07 6.76
CA PHE A 432 -1.10 -1.51 6.18
C PHE A 432 -0.69 -2.92 6.61
N ALA A 433 -1.13 -3.37 7.78
CA ALA A 433 -0.74 -4.64 8.37
C ALA A 433 -1.21 -5.86 7.57
N LYS A 434 -0.45 -6.97 7.58
CA LYS A 434 -0.86 -8.22 6.91
C LYS A 434 -2.02 -8.90 7.62
N SER A 435 -2.10 -8.71 8.93
CA SER A 435 -3.16 -9.18 9.81
C SER A 435 -3.29 -8.23 11.00
N VAL A 436 -4.43 -8.26 11.66
CA VAL A 436 -4.76 -7.34 12.76
C VAL A 436 -5.27 -8.12 13.95
N ILE A 437 -4.90 -7.69 15.15
CA ILE A 437 -5.51 -8.15 16.39
C ILE A 437 -6.08 -6.92 17.09
N LEU A 438 -7.39 -6.92 17.35
CA LEU A 438 -8.07 -5.88 18.11
C LEU A 438 -8.14 -6.28 19.58
N VAL A 439 -7.77 -5.37 20.48
CA VAL A 439 -7.77 -5.58 21.93
C VAL A 439 -8.51 -4.46 22.65
N GLU A 440 -8.94 -4.70 23.89
CA GLU A 440 -9.68 -3.70 24.67
C GLU A 440 -8.80 -2.52 25.11
N GLY A 441 -7.60 -2.77 25.66
CA GLY A 441 -6.85 -1.77 26.40
C GLY A 441 -5.33 -1.83 26.24
N ASP A 442 -4.65 -1.06 27.11
CA ASP A 442 -3.19 -0.88 27.10
C ASP A 442 -2.44 -2.11 27.65
N ALA A 443 -3.07 -2.88 28.55
CA ALA A 443 -2.41 -4.04 29.16
C ALA A 443 -2.12 -5.11 28.11
N GLU A 444 -3.11 -5.42 27.28
CA GLU A 444 -3.00 -6.33 26.14
C GLU A 444 -2.03 -5.79 25.09
N LEU A 445 -2.08 -4.47 24.82
CA LEU A 445 -1.22 -3.80 23.86
C LEU A 445 0.28 -3.93 24.21
N ILE A 446 0.61 -4.05 25.51
CA ILE A 446 1.97 -4.18 26.02
C ILE A 446 2.37 -5.65 26.22
N LEU A 447 1.52 -6.44 26.89
CA LEU A 447 1.88 -7.80 27.29
C LEU A 447 1.81 -8.80 26.13
N ILE A 448 0.87 -8.69 25.19
CA ILE A 448 0.78 -9.65 24.07
C ILE A 448 2.05 -9.63 23.20
N PRO A 449 2.56 -8.46 22.74
CA PRO A 449 3.81 -8.42 22.00
C PRO A 449 5.01 -8.89 22.83
N ALA A 450 5.06 -8.55 24.13
CA ALA A 450 6.13 -8.94 25.03
C ALA A 450 6.17 -10.46 25.24
N MET A 451 5.04 -11.10 25.53
CA MET A 451 4.92 -12.56 25.66
C MET A 451 5.34 -13.26 24.37
N PHE A 452 4.81 -12.83 23.23
CA PHE A 452 5.13 -13.45 21.94
C PHE A 452 6.63 -13.36 21.64
N LYS A 453 7.27 -12.21 21.92
CA LYS A 453 8.72 -12.03 21.77
C LYS A 453 9.51 -12.89 22.74
N ALA A 454 9.12 -12.95 24.01
CA ALA A 454 9.83 -13.72 25.04
C ALA A 454 9.79 -15.23 24.77
N VAL A 455 8.64 -15.74 24.33
CA VAL A 455 8.38 -17.17 24.11
C VAL A 455 8.94 -17.68 22.78
N PHE A 456 8.86 -16.88 21.71
CA PHE A 456 9.21 -17.31 20.34
C PHE A 456 10.41 -16.58 19.73
N ASN A 457 10.97 -15.56 20.40
CA ASN A 457 12.08 -14.72 19.91
C ASN A 457 11.85 -14.08 18.54
N ILE A 458 10.59 -13.79 18.24
CA ILE A 458 10.12 -13.09 17.04
C ILE A 458 9.07 -12.08 17.49
N SER A 459 9.11 -10.84 16.98
CA SER A 459 8.08 -9.85 17.33
C SER A 459 6.83 -9.98 16.47
N LEU A 460 5.71 -9.44 16.95
CA LEU A 460 4.49 -9.29 16.13
C LEU A 460 4.73 -8.46 14.86
N ASP A 461 5.62 -7.46 14.92
CA ASP A 461 6.02 -6.68 13.75
C ASP A 461 6.79 -7.51 12.71
N GLU A 462 7.69 -8.41 13.15
CA GLU A 462 8.44 -9.31 12.25
C GLU A 462 7.48 -10.23 11.47
N VAL A 463 6.39 -10.67 12.10
CA VAL A 463 5.36 -11.49 11.45
C VAL A 463 4.30 -10.67 10.71
N GLY A 464 4.26 -9.34 10.87
CA GLY A 464 3.33 -8.44 10.20
C GLY A 464 1.92 -8.38 10.81
N ILE A 465 1.81 -8.62 12.11
CA ILE A 465 0.58 -8.39 12.90
C ILE A 465 0.61 -6.96 13.44
N SER A 466 -0.48 -6.20 13.24
CA SER A 466 -0.71 -4.95 13.97
C SER A 466 -1.70 -5.20 15.10
N LEU A 467 -1.23 -4.95 16.33
CA LEU A 467 -2.07 -4.97 17.53
C LEU A 467 -2.67 -3.58 17.74
N VAL A 468 -4.00 -3.48 17.83
CA VAL A 468 -4.71 -2.19 17.90
C VAL A 468 -5.69 -2.20 19.06
N SER A 469 -5.50 -1.29 20.01
CA SER A 469 -6.46 -1.07 21.10
C SER A 469 -7.67 -0.27 20.61
N VAL A 470 -8.87 -0.79 20.91
CA VAL A 470 -10.14 -0.08 20.71
C VAL A 470 -10.57 0.81 21.86
N SER A 471 -9.80 0.79 22.95
CA SER A 471 -10.02 1.60 24.16
C SER A 471 -11.46 1.56 24.67
N SER A 472 -12.16 0.47 24.37
CA SER A 472 -13.60 0.26 24.59
C SER A 472 -13.92 -1.22 24.34
N THR A 473 -15.21 -1.55 24.39
CA THR A 473 -15.72 -2.91 24.12
C THR A 473 -16.44 -2.99 22.76
N VAL A 474 -16.38 -1.92 21.97
CA VAL A 474 -17.10 -1.79 20.69
C VAL A 474 -16.13 -2.01 19.53
N PHE A 475 -15.97 -3.27 19.14
CA PHE A 475 -15.07 -3.67 18.05
C PHE A 475 -15.69 -3.55 16.66
N THR A 476 -17.02 -3.59 16.57
CA THR A 476 -17.76 -3.80 15.31
C THR A 476 -17.45 -2.75 14.25
N HIS A 477 -17.27 -1.49 14.64
CA HIS A 477 -16.93 -0.41 13.70
C HIS A 477 -15.64 -0.69 12.92
N VAL A 478 -14.60 -1.21 13.58
CA VAL A 478 -13.31 -1.50 12.95
C VAL A 478 -13.33 -2.86 12.29
N ALA A 479 -13.88 -3.87 12.97
CA ALA A 479 -13.97 -5.24 12.47
C ALA A 479 -14.81 -5.33 11.18
N ASN A 480 -15.81 -4.46 11.00
CA ASN A 480 -16.61 -4.40 9.78
C ASN A 480 -15.79 -4.04 8.53
N LEU A 481 -14.59 -3.46 8.65
CA LEU A 481 -13.70 -3.24 7.52
C LEU A 481 -13.18 -4.54 6.88
N PHE A 482 -13.26 -5.67 7.59
CA PHE A 482 -12.73 -6.96 7.14
C PHE A 482 -13.86 -7.88 6.66
N ALA A 483 -13.95 -8.06 5.34
CA ALA A 483 -14.98 -8.85 4.66
C ALA A 483 -14.53 -9.21 3.23
N ASP A 484 -15.25 -10.11 2.56
CA ASP A 484 -14.94 -10.54 1.18
C ASP A 484 -14.92 -9.37 0.18
N GLU A 485 -15.83 -8.41 0.33
CA GLU A 485 -15.94 -7.24 -0.54
C GLU A 485 -15.06 -6.05 -0.10
N ARG A 486 -14.38 -6.18 1.04
CA ARG A 486 -13.58 -5.12 1.70
C ARG A 486 -12.14 -5.60 1.93
N ILE A 487 -11.59 -5.45 3.14
CA ILE A 487 -10.23 -5.86 3.46
C ILE A 487 -10.18 -7.37 3.66
N GLN A 488 -9.52 -8.07 2.74
CA GLN A 488 -9.34 -9.53 2.80
C GLN A 488 -8.07 -9.89 3.59
N ARG A 489 -8.04 -9.53 4.87
CA ARG A 489 -6.97 -9.86 5.82
C ARG A 489 -7.58 -10.36 7.12
N ARG A 490 -6.87 -11.24 7.83
CA ARG A 490 -7.36 -11.80 9.10
C ARG A 490 -7.35 -10.73 10.18
N CYS A 491 -8.46 -10.63 10.90
CA CYS A 491 -8.65 -9.74 12.04
C CYS A 491 -9.15 -10.57 13.24
N ALA A 492 -8.31 -10.80 14.24
CA ALA A 492 -8.73 -11.40 15.49
C ALA A 492 -9.22 -10.32 16.46
N ILE A 493 -10.26 -10.63 17.24
CA ILE A 493 -10.73 -9.79 18.34
C ILE A 493 -10.42 -10.53 19.63
N ILE A 494 -9.74 -9.87 20.57
CA ILE A 494 -9.51 -10.38 21.91
C ILE A 494 -10.27 -9.49 22.88
N THR A 495 -11.14 -10.09 23.68
CA THR A 495 -12.02 -9.39 24.62
C THR A 495 -12.31 -10.25 25.85
N ASP A 496 -12.68 -9.62 26.96
CA ASP A 496 -12.95 -10.30 28.22
C ASP A 496 -14.41 -10.80 28.27
N LEU A 497 -14.69 -11.92 28.94
CA LEU A 497 -16.07 -12.30 29.30
C LEU A 497 -16.54 -11.64 30.59
N ASP A 498 -15.62 -11.03 31.33
CA ASP A 498 -15.90 -10.38 32.62
C ASP A 498 -16.61 -11.33 33.60
N LYS A 499 -16.32 -12.65 33.52
CA LYS A 499 -16.89 -13.62 34.46
C LYS A 499 -16.49 -13.24 35.86
N SER A 500 -17.41 -13.41 36.81
CA SER A 500 -17.12 -12.99 38.18
C SER A 500 -16.00 -13.83 38.79
N VAL A 501 -14.96 -13.14 39.27
CA VAL A 501 -13.86 -13.74 40.03
C VAL A 501 -14.32 -14.30 41.38
N ILE A 502 -15.43 -13.78 41.93
CA ILE A 502 -16.03 -14.25 43.18
C ILE A 502 -17.32 -15.03 42.94
N PRO A 503 -17.69 -15.97 43.81
CA PRO A 503 -18.96 -16.68 43.69
C PRO A 503 -20.15 -15.71 43.86
N LEU A 504 -21.05 -15.75 42.87
CA LEU A 504 -22.28 -14.97 42.86
C LEU A 504 -23.45 -15.80 43.43
N PRO A 505 -24.25 -15.25 44.37
CA PRO A 505 -25.48 -15.90 44.85
C PRO A 505 -26.46 -16.21 43.72
N THR A 506 -27.30 -17.24 43.86
CA THR A 506 -28.36 -17.54 42.87
C THR A 506 -29.44 -16.48 42.82
N ASN A 507 -29.67 -15.72 43.91
CA ASN A 507 -30.64 -14.63 43.95
C ASN A 507 -29.94 -13.25 43.85
N PRO A 508 -30.08 -12.52 42.73
CA PRO A 508 -29.46 -11.20 42.54
C PRO A 508 -29.83 -10.15 43.60
N ALA A 509 -30.96 -10.31 44.28
CA ALA A 509 -31.38 -9.40 45.35
C ALA A 509 -30.50 -9.50 46.61
N SER A 510 -29.80 -10.63 46.79
CA SER A 510 -28.90 -10.89 47.93
C SER A 510 -27.46 -10.44 47.69
N ASP A 511 -27.16 -9.92 46.49
CA ASP A 511 -25.82 -9.50 46.13
C ASP A 511 -25.35 -8.31 46.98
N THR A 512 -24.13 -8.42 47.50
CA THR A 512 -23.37 -7.27 48.01
C THR A 512 -23.14 -6.23 46.89
N PRO A 513 -22.84 -4.96 47.22
CA PRO A 513 -22.57 -3.94 46.20
C PRO A 513 -21.45 -4.32 45.21
N PHE A 514 -20.46 -5.09 45.65
CA PHE A 514 -19.39 -5.61 44.80
C PHE A 514 -19.89 -6.76 43.90
N GLN A 515 -20.64 -7.72 44.45
CA GLN A 515 -21.27 -8.80 43.67
C GLN A 515 -22.24 -8.26 42.60
N LYS A 516 -23.00 -7.21 42.89
CA LYS A 516 -23.86 -6.54 41.90
C LYS A 516 -23.07 -6.01 40.70
N LYS A 517 -21.90 -5.41 40.96
CA LYS A 517 -21.00 -4.92 39.90
C LYS A 517 -20.44 -6.07 39.08
N CYS A 518 -19.97 -7.13 39.72
CA CYS A 518 -19.45 -8.30 39.02
C CYS A 518 -20.53 -8.99 38.18
N ARG A 519 -21.76 -9.14 38.69
CA ARG A 519 -22.88 -9.69 37.92
C ARG A 519 -23.20 -8.85 36.70
N ALA A 520 -23.28 -7.52 36.86
CA ALA A 520 -23.52 -6.62 35.74
C ALA A 520 -22.43 -6.72 34.66
N SER A 521 -21.15 -6.80 35.07
CA SER A 521 -20.01 -7.00 34.15
C SER A 521 -20.14 -8.30 33.37
N GLN A 522 -20.39 -9.41 34.07
CA GLN A 522 -20.57 -10.73 33.46
C GLN A 522 -21.75 -10.77 32.48
N GLU A 523 -22.88 -10.14 32.81
CA GLU A 523 -24.03 -10.05 31.89
C GLU A 523 -23.70 -9.25 30.63
N VAL A 524 -22.90 -8.18 30.75
CA VAL A 524 -22.46 -7.39 29.59
C VAL A 524 -21.46 -8.18 28.74
N GLY A 525 -20.52 -8.89 29.36
CA GLY A 525 -19.54 -9.74 28.67
C GLY A 525 -20.18 -10.87 27.87
N VAL A 526 -21.16 -11.57 28.46
CA VAL A 526 -21.92 -12.62 27.76
C VAL A 526 -22.72 -12.05 26.58
N ARG A 527 -23.41 -10.91 26.76
CA ARG A 527 -24.12 -10.25 25.65
C ARG A 527 -23.18 -9.82 24.52
N ARG A 528 -21.98 -9.34 24.86
CA ARG A 528 -20.93 -8.99 23.89
C ARG A 528 -20.45 -10.22 23.13
N GLN A 529 -20.20 -11.34 23.82
CA GLN A 529 -19.83 -12.60 23.18
C GLN A 529 -20.88 -13.06 22.17
N ASP A 530 -22.15 -13.13 22.60
CA ASP A 530 -23.25 -13.53 21.72
C ASP A 530 -23.35 -12.60 20.50
N ALA A 531 -23.21 -11.29 20.69
CA ALA A 531 -23.27 -10.31 19.61
C ALA A 531 -22.13 -10.51 18.59
N LEU A 532 -20.88 -10.66 19.06
CA LEU A 532 -19.72 -10.83 18.18
C LEU A 532 -19.74 -12.16 17.44
N LEU A 533 -20.08 -13.26 18.14
CA LEU A 533 -20.16 -14.58 17.52
C LEU A 533 -21.27 -14.65 16.47
N ASN A 534 -22.45 -14.07 16.75
CA ASN A 534 -23.55 -14.06 15.79
C ASN A 534 -23.25 -13.16 14.58
N GLU A 535 -22.62 -12.00 14.79
CA GLU A 535 -22.30 -11.06 13.70
C GLU A 535 -21.26 -11.64 12.73
N TYR A 536 -20.25 -12.33 13.27
CA TYR A 536 -19.09 -12.81 12.48
C TYR A 536 -19.10 -14.32 12.19
N GLN A 537 -20.17 -15.05 12.52
CA GLN A 537 -20.25 -16.50 12.33
C GLN A 537 -19.94 -16.96 10.89
N SER A 538 -20.40 -16.20 9.89
CA SER A 538 -20.18 -16.49 8.47
C SER A 538 -19.00 -15.72 7.88
N ASN A 539 -18.30 -14.90 8.67
CA ASN A 539 -17.18 -14.09 8.19
C ASN A 539 -15.88 -14.86 8.34
N GLN A 540 -15.23 -15.21 7.23
CA GLN A 540 -13.92 -15.85 7.30
C GLN A 540 -12.83 -14.90 7.82
N TRP A 541 -12.95 -13.58 7.62
CA TRP A 541 -11.87 -12.64 7.90
C TRP A 541 -11.80 -12.21 9.37
N VAL A 542 -12.89 -12.30 10.12
CA VAL A 542 -12.98 -11.86 11.51
C VAL A 542 -13.30 -13.04 12.42
N ASN A 543 -12.58 -13.18 13.53
CA ASN A 543 -12.95 -14.13 14.58
C ASN A 543 -12.72 -13.52 15.97
N SER A 544 -13.50 -13.94 16.96
CA SER A 544 -13.46 -13.40 18.33
C SER A 544 -13.03 -14.46 19.35
N TYR A 545 -12.14 -14.05 20.24
CA TYR A 545 -11.50 -14.88 21.25
C TYR A 545 -11.67 -14.23 22.62
N PHE A 546 -11.93 -15.05 23.62
CA PHE A 546 -12.51 -14.59 24.87
C PHE A 546 -11.68 -15.04 26.06
N ALA A 547 -11.21 -14.09 26.86
CA ALA A 547 -10.69 -14.40 28.20
C ALA A 547 -11.85 -14.81 29.11
N ASN A 548 -11.63 -15.76 30.03
CA ASN A 548 -12.72 -16.21 30.90
C ASN A 548 -13.12 -15.13 31.90
N TYR A 549 -12.15 -14.44 32.48
CA TYR A 549 -12.34 -13.43 33.50
C TYR A 549 -11.97 -12.06 32.92
N THR A 550 -10.77 -11.59 33.23
CA THR A 550 -10.15 -10.41 32.65
C THR A 550 -8.72 -10.76 32.28
N PHE A 551 -8.12 -10.00 31.37
CA PHE A 551 -6.75 -10.22 30.93
C PHE A 551 -5.74 -10.51 32.06
N GLU A 552 -5.73 -9.71 33.14
CA GLU A 552 -4.77 -9.88 34.24
C GLU A 552 -5.00 -11.17 35.06
N VAL A 553 -6.26 -11.56 35.21
CA VAL A 553 -6.63 -12.76 35.97
C VAL A 553 -6.31 -14.00 35.15
N ASP A 554 -6.70 -14.02 33.88
CA ASP A 554 -6.38 -15.14 32.98
C ASP A 554 -4.86 -15.28 32.82
N PHE A 555 -4.09 -14.19 32.69
CA PHE A 555 -2.63 -14.26 32.65
C PHE A 555 -2.05 -14.94 33.90
N LEU A 556 -2.50 -14.54 35.10
CA LEU A 556 -2.06 -15.14 36.38
C LEU A 556 -2.39 -16.64 36.48
N LEU A 557 -3.58 -17.04 36.04
CA LEU A 557 -4.08 -18.42 36.17
C LEU A 557 -3.46 -19.38 35.14
N ASN A 558 -2.82 -18.86 34.11
CA ASN A 558 -2.09 -19.66 33.12
C ASN A 558 -0.60 -19.78 33.52
N ASP A 559 -0.33 -20.15 34.78
CA ASP A 559 1.01 -20.38 35.33
C ASP A 559 2.00 -19.20 35.32
N ASN A 560 1.55 -17.97 35.05
CA ASN A 560 2.40 -16.78 35.06
C ASN A 560 2.41 -16.02 36.39
N ALA A 561 2.28 -16.73 37.51
CA ALA A 561 2.32 -16.13 38.84
C ALA A 561 3.70 -15.56 39.19
N TYR A 562 4.76 -16.19 38.67
CA TYR A 562 6.15 -15.82 38.94
C TYR A 562 6.44 -14.37 38.48
N GLU A 563 6.04 -14.02 37.27
CA GLU A 563 6.24 -12.72 36.65
C GLU A 563 5.56 -11.61 37.48
N ILE A 564 4.33 -11.85 37.94
CA ILE A 564 3.59 -10.89 38.78
C ILE A 564 4.23 -10.77 40.17
N VAL A 565 4.67 -11.88 40.75
CA VAL A 565 5.29 -11.90 42.09
C VAL A 565 6.60 -11.13 42.11
N ASN A 566 7.43 -11.23 41.09
CA ASN A 566 8.69 -10.49 41.00
C ASN A 566 8.47 -8.96 40.94
N CYS A 567 7.35 -8.53 40.35
CA CYS A 567 6.99 -7.11 40.32
C CYS A 567 6.66 -6.53 41.71
N LEU A 568 6.35 -7.37 42.72
CA LEU A 568 5.89 -6.88 44.03
C LEU A 568 6.92 -6.02 44.76
N GLU A 569 8.22 -6.29 44.58
CA GLU A 569 9.30 -5.50 45.18
C GLU A 569 9.34 -4.06 44.65
N GLN A 570 8.87 -3.87 43.41
CA GLN A 570 8.76 -2.55 42.78
C GLN A 570 7.44 -1.83 43.18
N ILE A 571 6.43 -2.58 43.61
CA ILE A 571 5.08 -2.06 43.92
C ILE A 571 4.90 -1.69 45.41
N TYR A 572 5.63 -2.37 46.30
CA TYR A 572 5.52 -2.21 47.74
C TYR A 572 6.86 -1.88 48.38
N GLU A 573 6.88 -0.87 49.25
CA GLU A 573 8.06 -0.54 50.06
C GLU A 573 8.22 -1.47 51.27
N ARG A 574 7.12 -2.08 51.76
CA ARG A 574 7.10 -2.86 53.01
C ARG A 574 7.21 -4.37 52.74
N PRO A 575 8.22 -5.07 53.32
CA PRO A 575 8.39 -6.51 53.15
C PRO A 575 7.18 -7.36 53.56
N THR A 576 6.41 -6.90 54.57
CA THR A 576 5.21 -7.60 55.03
C THR A 576 4.08 -7.61 53.99
N ASP A 577 3.95 -6.52 53.22
CA ASP A 577 2.91 -6.40 52.19
C ASP A 577 3.28 -7.23 50.96
N ILE A 578 4.58 -7.31 50.64
CA ILE A 578 5.14 -8.19 49.60
C ILE A 578 4.85 -9.66 49.96
N ALA A 579 5.25 -10.11 51.15
CA ALA A 579 5.07 -11.50 51.57
C ALA A 579 3.60 -11.93 51.59
N LYS A 580 2.69 -11.03 52.01
CA LYS A 580 1.25 -11.28 52.01
C LYS A 580 0.70 -11.41 50.59
N SER A 581 1.04 -10.47 49.69
CA SER A 581 0.53 -10.48 48.31
C SER A 581 1.11 -11.66 47.54
N LYS A 582 2.40 -11.98 47.73
CA LYS A 582 3.07 -13.15 47.16
C LYS A 582 2.33 -14.44 47.48
N LYS A 583 2.04 -14.68 48.76
CA LYS A 583 1.32 -15.88 49.19
C LYS A 583 -0.06 -15.99 48.51
N ILE A 584 -0.80 -14.88 48.42
CA ILE A 584 -2.12 -14.87 47.78
C ILE A 584 -2.02 -15.15 46.28
N LEU A 585 -1.01 -14.62 45.59
CA LEU A 585 -0.84 -14.83 44.15
C LEU A 585 -0.39 -16.25 43.80
N GLU A 586 0.48 -16.85 44.63
CA GLU A 586 0.96 -18.24 44.47
C GLU A 586 -0.13 -19.28 44.74
N GLU A 587 -1.20 -18.94 45.48
CA GLU A 587 -2.35 -19.82 45.70
C GLU A 587 -3.16 -20.08 44.42
N GLN A 588 -3.02 -19.22 43.39
CA GLN A 588 -3.71 -19.29 42.08
C GLN A 588 -5.23 -19.56 42.15
N GLU A 589 -5.89 -19.22 43.24
CA GLU A 589 -7.33 -19.38 43.39
C GLU A 589 -8.04 -18.12 42.88
N VAL A 590 -8.95 -18.29 41.93
CA VAL A 590 -9.64 -17.18 41.24
C VAL A 590 -10.25 -16.15 42.21
N SER A 591 -10.90 -16.61 43.28
CA SER A 591 -11.60 -15.74 44.23
C SER A 591 -10.69 -14.91 45.13
N THR A 592 -9.43 -15.29 45.28
CA THR A 592 -8.47 -14.62 46.16
C THR A 592 -7.36 -13.98 45.34
N SER A 593 -6.60 -14.78 44.58
CA SER A 593 -5.53 -14.35 43.69
C SER A 593 -6.03 -13.43 42.58
N GLY A 594 -7.19 -13.73 41.98
CA GLY A 594 -7.80 -12.89 40.95
C GLY A 594 -8.24 -11.52 41.46
N VAL A 595 -8.76 -11.44 42.69
CA VAL A 595 -9.11 -10.15 43.33
C VAL A 595 -7.84 -9.36 43.66
N GLU A 596 -6.79 -10.05 44.08
CA GLU A 596 -5.52 -9.43 44.43
C GLU A 596 -4.80 -8.82 43.22
N VAL A 597 -4.69 -9.55 42.10
CA VAL A 597 -4.07 -9.01 40.88
C VAL A 597 -4.83 -7.79 40.34
N LEU A 598 -6.17 -7.82 40.38
CA LEU A 598 -6.99 -6.66 40.00
C LEU A 598 -6.78 -5.47 40.94
N ARG A 599 -6.57 -5.73 42.23
CA ARG A 599 -6.24 -4.68 43.22
C ARG A 599 -4.88 -4.06 42.93
N LEU A 600 -3.87 -4.88 42.59
CA LEU A 600 -2.53 -4.41 42.20
C LEU A 600 -2.60 -3.58 40.91
N ALA A 601 -3.27 -4.10 39.88
CA ALA A 601 -3.46 -3.39 38.61
C ALA A 601 -4.18 -2.04 38.80
N LYS A 602 -5.15 -1.96 39.72
CA LYS A 602 -5.80 -0.69 40.07
C LYS A 602 -4.90 0.27 40.86
N LYS A 603 -4.03 -0.26 41.74
CA LYS A 603 -3.10 0.54 42.54
C LYS A 603 -2.02 1.19 41.67
N VAL A 604 -1.44 0.42 40.76
CA VAL A 604 -0.31 0.84 39.90
C VAL A 604 -0.82 1.54 38.63
N GLY A 605 -1.98 1.13 38.12
CA GLY A 605 -2.49 1.44 36.79
C GLY A 605 -2.20 0.29 35.83
N LYS A 606 -3.20 -0.15 35.07
CA LYS A 606 -3.12 -1.34 34.21
C LYS A 606 -1.93 -1.31 33.24
N GLY A 607 -1.74 -0.21 32.52
CA GLY A 607 -0.63 -0.05 31.58
C GLY A 607 0.75 -0.10 32.26
N TRP A 608 0.91 0.55 33.42
CA TRP A 608 2.17 0.52 34.18
C TRP A 608 2.45 -0.85 34.78
N MET A 609 1.43 -1.54 35.29
CA MET A 609 1.56 -2.92 35.74
C MET A 609 2.02 -3.82 34.59
N ALA A 610 1.45 -3.64 33.39
CA ALA A 610 1.87 -4.38 32.20
C ALA A 610 3.34 -4.10 31.82
N VAL A 611 3.84 -2.87 31.94
CA VAL A 611 5.27 -2.60 31.71
C VAL A 611 6.15 -3.37 32.70
N LEU A 612 5.80 -3.36 34.01
CA LEU A 612 6.56 -4.09 35.03
C LEU A 612 6.57 -5.59 34.76
N VAL A 613 5.40 -6.17 34.47
CA VAL A 613 5.28 -7.61 34.19
C VAL A 613 6.04 -8.00 32.91
N ALA A 614 6.07 -7.14 31.89
CA ALA A 614 6.80 -7.41 30.66
C ALA A 614 8.32 -7.52 30.87
N GLU A 615 8.90 -6.85 31.86
CA GLU A 615 10.34 -6.94 32.18
C GLU A 615 10.73 -8.29 32.80
N GLU A 616 9.77 -8.98 33.42
CA GLU A 616 9.97 -10.27 34.10
C GLU A 616 9.70 -11.48 33.18
N MET A 617 9.22 -11.24 31.96
CA MET A 617 8.88 -12.31 31.01
C MET A 617 10.13 -13.04 30.50
N SER A 618 10.01 -14.35 30.40
CA SER A 618 11.04 -15.24 29.85
C SER A 618 10.48 -16.22 28.83
N TYR A 619 11.35 -17.08 28.27
CA TYR A 619 10.94 -18.17 27.37
C TYR A 619 10.02 -19.21 28.03
N LYS A 620 9.93 -19.20 29.38
CA LYS A 620 9.04 -20.03 30.20
C LYS A 620 7.65 -19.43 30.42
N THR A 621 7.48 -18.13 30.14
CA THR A 621 6.16 -17.47 30.21
C THR A 621 5.17 -18.23 29.34
N TYR A 622 3.95 -18.42 29.82
CA TYR A 622 2.91 -19.12 29.09
C TYR A 622 1.94 -18.12 28.45
N ILE A 623 1.73 -18.24 27.14
CA ILE A 623 0.75 -17.44 26.41
C ILE A 623 -0.64 -18.06 26.65
N PRO A 624 -1.60 -17.32 27.24
CA PRO A 624 -2.96 -17.83 27.42
C PRO A 624 -3.58 -18.36 26.13
N GLU A 625 -4.30 -19.48 26.21
CA GLU A 625 -4.78 -20.25 25.05
C GLU A 625 -5.58 -19.38 24.05
N TYR A 626 -6.50 -18.54 24.53
CA TYR A 626 -7.32 -17.66 23.68
C TYR A 626 -6.49 -16.64 22.89
N ILE A 627 -5.33 -16.22 23.42
CA ILE A 627 -4.39 -15.33 22.75
C ILE A 627 -3.62 -16.13 21.70
N LEU A 628 -3.19 -17.35 22.04
CA LEU A 628 -2.51 -18.23 21.10
C LEU A 628 -3.41 -18.59 19.91
N ASP A 629 -4.70 -18.85 20.16
CA ASP A 629 -5.72 -19.04 19.12
C ASP A 629 -5.91 -17.81 18.23
N ALA A 630 -5.99 -16.62 18.84
CA ALA A 630 -6.09 -15.36 18.11
C ALA A 630 -4.87 -15.11 17.22
N VAL A 631 -3.67 -15.39 17.75
CA VAL A 631 -2.42 -15.29 17.00
C VAL A 631 -2.38 -16.33 15.88
N ALA A 632 -2.74 -17.58 16.13
CA ALA A 632 -2.79 -18.65 15.11
C ALA A 632 -3.69 -18.25 13.92
N PHE A 633 -4.87 -17.70 14.21
CA PHE A 633 -5.79 -17.19 13.19
C PHE A 633 -5.22 -16.01 12.41
N ALA A 634 -4.59 -15.04 13.10
CA ALA A 634 -3.97 -13.88 12.46
C ALA A 634 -2.74 -14.27 11.61
N CYS A 635 -1.95 -15.25 12.05
CA CYS A 635 -0.68 -15.69 11.47
C CYS A 635 -0.79 -16.65 10.28
N SER A 636 -1.95 -16.83 9.66
CA SER A 636 -2.13 -17.78 8.53
C SER A 636 -1.20 -17.59 7.32
N HIS A 637 -0.46 -16.48 7.23
CA HIS A 637 0.54 -16.18 6.18
C HIS A 637 2.00 -16.45 6.57
N LEU A 638 2.28 -16.98 7.77
CA LEU A 638 3.64 -17.34 8.17
C LEU A 638 4.26 -18.37 7.23
N SER A 639 5.57 -18.29 7.08
CA SER A 639 6.36 -19.24 6.30
C SER A 639 7.16 -20.18 7.19
N ASP A 640 7.57 -21.33 6.65
CA ASP A 640 8.31 -22.37 7.37
C ASP A 640 9.59 -21.86 8.03
N ARG A 641 10.22 -20.81 7.48
CA ARG A 641 11.38 -20.14 8.07
C ARG A 641 11.09 -19.46 9.41
N HIS A 642 9.87 -18.96 9.61
CA HIS A 642 9.48 -18.41 10.89
C HIS A 642 9.40 -19.52 11.94
N PHE A 643 8.73 -20.63 11.60
CA PHE A 643 8.62 -21.78 12.50
C PHE A 643 9.99 -22.41 12.81
N GLU A 644 10.90 -22.49 11.84
CA GLU A 644 12.29 -22.92 12.07
C GLU A 644 12.96 -22.06 13.15
N LYS A 645 12.90 -20.74 12.99
CA LYS A 645 13.52 -19.79 13.94
C LYS A 645 12.91 -19.89 15.33
N MET A 646 11.59 -20.06 15.43
CA MET A 646 10.90 -20.25 16.71
C MET A 646 11.34 -21.55 17.38
N ALA A 647 11.33 -22.66 16.64
CA ALA A 647 11.73 -23.98 17.13
C ALA A 647 13.17 -23.99 17.63
N ASP A 648 14.07 -23.42 16.83
CA ASP A 648 15.50 -23.29 17.14
C ASP A 648 15.71 -22.52 18.44
N PHE A 649 15.04 -21.36 18.61
CA PHE A 649 15.14 -20.58 19.83
C PHE A 649 14.61 -21.34 21.06
N ARG A 650 13.46 -22.01 20.93
CA ARG A 650 12.88 -22.76 22.05
C ARG A 650 13.80 -23.89 22.46
N ILE A 651 14.31 -24.68 21.52
CA ILE A 651 15.31 -25.73 21.81
C ILE A 651 16.52 -25.13 22.50
N GLU A 652 17.16 -24.12 21.92
CA GLU A 652 18.37 -23.52 22.47
C GLU A 652 18.18 -22.96 23.89
N SER A 653 16.97 -22.50 24.22
CA SER A 653 16.63 -21.97 25.55
C SER A 653 16.45 -23.08 26.62
N PHE A 654 16.02 -24.28 26.22
CA PHE A 654 15.74 -25.41 27.13
C PHE A 654 16.82 -26.50 27.18
N ILE A 655 17.80 -26.50 26.26
CA ILE A 655 18.83 -27.56 26.13
C ILE A 655 19.52 -27.93 27.46
N ALA A 656 19.74 -26.98 28.36
CA ALA A 656 20.49 -27.23 29.60
C ALA A 656 19.65 -27.88 30.71
N GLU A 657 18.32 -27.82 30.60
CA GLU A 657 17.39 -28.15 31.70
C GLU A 657 16.43 -29.29 31.33
N ASP A 658 16.24 -29.59 30.04
CA ASP A 658 15.20 -30.49 29.56
C ASP A 658 15.72 -31.51 28.52
N LEU A 659 15.53 -32.80 28.82
CA LEU A 659 15.99 -33.93 28.02
C LEU A 659 15.26 -34.05 26.67
N ASP A 660 13.98 -33.64 26.62
CA ASP A 660 13.16 -33.79 25.42
C ASP A 660 13.63 -32.81 24.34
N TYR A 661 13.98 -31.59 24.72
CA TYR A 661 14.55 -30.58 23.81
C TYR A 661 15.94 -30.97 23.31
N GLN A 662 16.76 -31.61 24.15
CA GLN A 662 18.07 -32.11 23.73
C GLN A 662 17.94 -33.19 22.65
N THR A 663 16.92 -34.05 22.76
CA THR A 663 16.62 -35.08 21.74
C THR A 663 16.25 -34.43 20.40
N VAL A 664 15.40 -33.39 20.40
CA VAL A 664 15.03 -32.67 19.18
C VAL A 664 16.23 -31.95 18.56
N PHE A 665 17.11 -31.37 19.37
CA PHE A 665 18.37 -30.76 18.91
C PHE A 665 19.24 -31.77 18.14
N GLU A 666 19.41 -32.98 18.67
CA GLU A 666 20.19 -34.03 18.00
C GLU A 666 19.55 -34.48 16.66
N ILE A 667 18.21 -34.54 16.60
CA ILE A 667 17.50 -34.86 15.36
C ILE A 667 17.69 -33.75 14.32
N ARG A 668 17.56 -32.48 14.72
CA ARG A 668 17.82 -31.31 13.84
C ARG A 668 19.21 -31.38 13.22
N GLU A 669 20.25 -31.58 14.03
CA GLU A 669 21.64 -31.66 13.55
C GLU A 669 21.84 -32.84 12.58
N ARG A 670 21.18 -33.97 12.84
CA ARG A 670 21.19 -35.13 11.93
C ARG A 670 20.48 -34.84 10.61
N LEU A 671 19.35 -34.13 10.63
CA LEU A 671 18.62 -33.73 9.43
C LEU A 671 19.43 -32.73 8.60
N ARG A 672 20.08 -31.76 9.24
CA ARG A 672 21.00 -30.82 8.57
C ARG A 672 22.17 -31.54 7.89
N ALA A 673 22.75 -32.53 8.54
CA ALA A 673 23.84 -33.32 7.98
C ALA A 673 23.46 -34.13 6.72
N GLN A 674 22.16 -34.36 6.48
CA GLN A 674 21.68 -35.11 5.32
C GLN A 674 21.57 -34.27 4.04
N ASN A 675 21.80 -32.94 4.09
CA ASN A 675 21.71 -32.03 2.92
C ASN A 675 20.41 -32.19 2.11
N LEU A 676 19.28 -32.36 2.80
CA LEU A 676 17.96 -32.43 2.18
C LEU A 676 17.60 -31.10 1.48
N GLU A 677 16.68 -31.15 0.51
CA GLU A 677 16.04 -29.93 0.03
C GLU A 677 15.34 -29.21 1.20
N HIS A 678 15.45 -27.89 1.26
CA HIS A 678 14.98 -27.10 2.42
C HIS A 678 13.50 -27.36 2.78
N THR A 679 12.62 -27.56 1.80
CA THR A 679 11.21 -27.84 2.05
C THR A 679 11.01 -29.20 2.71
N LEU A 680 11.72 -30.23 2.26
CA LEU A 680 11.63 -31.55 2.86
C LEU A 680 12.27 -31.58 4.26
N TYR A 681 13.40 -30.90 4.42
CA TYR A 681 14.05 -30.71 5.72
C TYR A 681 13.10 -30.09 6.75
N ILE A 682 12.42 -29.00 6.39
CA ILE A 682 11.59 -28.28 7.35
C ILE A 682 10.32 -29.07 7.71
N GLU A 683 9.74 -29.80 6.76
CA GLU A 683 8.62 -30.71 7.02
C GLU A 683 9.01 -31.82 8.01
N GLU A 684 10.15 -32.49 7.79
CA GLU A 684 10.63 -33.53 8.70
C GLU A 684 11.02 -32.98 10.07
N TYR A 685 11.66 -31.80 10.11
CA TYR A 685 12.05 -31.16 11.35
C TYR A 685 10.82 -30.75 12.18
N MET A 686 9.84 -30.07 11.59
CA MET A 686 8.61 -29.68 12.28
C MET A 686 7.79 -30.89 12.73
N LYS A 687 7.77 -31.96 11.93
CA LYS A 687 7.15 -33.22 12.36
C LYS A 687 7.83 -33.80 13.59
N SER A 688 9.16 -33.89 13.57
CA SER A 688 9.93 -34.39 14.71
C SER A 688 9.75 -33.50 15.95
N TYR A 689 9.69 -32.18 15.77
CA TYR A 689 9.44 -31.24 16.87
C TYR A 689 8.12 -31.57 17.57
N LYS A 690 7.03 -31.67 16.79
CA LYS A 690 5.68 -31.96 17.33
C LYS A 690 5.57 -33.33 18.00
N GLU A 691 6.27 -34.34 17.48
CA GLU A 691 6.23 -35.70 18.03
C GLU A 691 6.97 -35.82 19.36
N ASN A 692 8.07 -35.08 19.54
CA ASN A 692 8.90 -35.15 20.75
C ASN A 692 8.54 -34.09 21.79
N LEU A 693 7.93 -32.97 21.38
CA LEU A 693 7.53 -31.86 22.24
C LEU A 693 6.04 -31.54 22.08
N PRO A 694 5.12 -32.46 22.40
CA PRO A 694 3.69 -32.29 22.16
C PRO A 694 3.05 -31.17 22.99
N ASP A 695 3.58 -30.92 24.18
CA ASP A 695 3.06 -29.94 25.15
C ASP A 695 3.74 -28.57 25.03
N ASP A 696 4.66 -28.37 24.08
CA ASP A 696 5.28 -27.06 23.87
C ASP A 696 4.33 -26.08 23.18
N GLN A 697 4.43 -24.80 23.57
CA GLN A 697 3.59 -23.72 23.03
C GLN A 697 3.74 -23.53 21.51
N LEU A 698 4.91 -23.84 20.91
CA LEU A 698 5.07 -23.82 19.45
C LEU A 698 4.31 -24.97 18.80
N THR A 699 4.34 -26.16 19.40
CA THR A 699 3.56 -27.30 18.91
C THR A 699 2.06 -27.01 18.98
N GLU A 700 1.60 -26.41 20.07
CA GLU A 700 0.21 -25.96 20.22
C GLU A 700 -0.18 -24.92 19.15
N LEU A 701 0.70 -23.93 18.92
CA LEU A 701 0.51 -22.93 17.86
C LEU A 701 0.38 -23.59 16.48
N LEU A 702 1.26 -24.54 16.15
CA LEU A 702 1.24 -25.26 14.87
C LEU A 702 -0.05 -26.05 14.69
N TYR A 703 -0.53 -26.76 15.73
CA TYR A 703 -1.79 -27.47 15.68
C TYR A 703 -2.99 -26.54 15.49
N LYS A 704 -3.03 -25.39 16.18
CA LYS A 704 -4.07 -24.37 16.03
C LYS A 704 -4.07 -23.74 14.62
N MET A 705 -2.92 -23.71 13.96
CA MET A 705 -2.78 -23.29 12.55
C MET A 705 -3.12 -24.39 11.54
N GLY A 706 -3.34 -25.63 11.99
CA GLY A 706 -3.63 -26.80 11.14
C GLY A 706 -2.41 -27.36 10.42
N LEU A 707 -1.20 -27.19 10.99
CA LEU A 707 0.08 -27.61 10.43
C LEU A 707 0.67 -28.85 11.08
#